data_AF-A0AA36N8G3-F1
#
_entry.id   AF-A0AA36N8G3-F1
#
_cell.length_a   1.000
_cell.length_b   1.000
_cell.length_c   1.000
_cell.angle_alpha   90.00
_cell.angle_beta   90.00
_cell.angle_gamma   90.00
#
_symmetry.space_group_name_H-M   'P 1'
#
loop_
_entity.id
_entity.type
_entity.pdbx_description
1 polymer ?
#
loop_
_entity_poly.entity_id
_entity_poly.type
_entity_poly.pdbx_seq_one_letter_code
_entity_poly.pdbx_strand_id
1 'polypeptide(L)'
;MDFQLGYDPSKHKMAADFVDGDWKTFWDFLPDKEEPFLYSTDGRRPLSFKEMKAFILDERNDIPGMGREDRLCLVFPTGPELAVAYLAFAVRCTVAPLNLFLRADELDFEYDDLPCKGLVVQKVDGLQEDEKAATTVAVAQARKKKIQIILQLIPAPDVAGLFNIEKHPAGKPLTGAKLGPPLDTVKRDHVCLVLHTSGTTKKPKIVPITHESMAIGGMCHAAANLLGPEDVFVNTMPMFHIAGLMENLLMSAYSGCKFVALPGQYQAHSFFQAMQKEPLPTCYSAVPAHHMSLMSLAKEAKSFESPLRVIRNDSAALLPSLAEQMEEFFNATVLPAYSMTEANPLCSNPRHGVRKLKSVGPAVGPELAVLEAWPSNKRVGLSGRDLGRTQVKELISPCLKESWESRLEDRIGVGGRQWRGALHRFEHRSKVRLADFNGAIHACAKGSQWRHTLLQRVRCCSLVPDVISFSSSISAFAASSRWLQALQLLASTCRPNVFSFSSFISACEKTAVWRTALAVLRGMPDGAVVPNVVSRSSAVSAIASSTSSRWAAALGLTAEAKAPNVFTFSGAVSACEKGEWLVALLLLETMKAARVVPNMVSFNAAISASEKALQWPCALALLSSAFEPNVISYSSAISAVSWSPALALLDELAMSGSVPNVISLSAAIGDHWNSALELLRRCGQEASLTSFNAALSACSGLWKVVVQLWQLMSKQQVHPDAISFRVAAASCELSGSAALGPAGPAGPRPRGLGPRDRPGEEGEVCVKGACVMKGYEMRPHMDKDPNEEAFTDGFMRSGDKGWVDEDGYLYLIGRFKELINRAGEKISPFEVEDAVRRHSDVGDVLCFSCPHSMLGESVGVVIVPKESKSVKLFDLRQWLMKDKVLQDKWCPEVLVTMKELPKGATGKPARVNLAKKLGIETLDGNLKEFAHEGL
;
A
#
# COMPACT_ATOMS: atom_id res chain seq x y z
N MET A 1 8.66 -0.69 2.88
CA MET A 1 7.97 -0.38 4.15
C MET A 1 8.24 1.04 4.66
N ASP A 2 9.25 1.76 4.15
CA ASP A 2 9.36 3.19 4.39
C ASP A 2 8.56 3.97 3.35
N PHE A 3 7.34 4.44 3.69
CA PHE A 3 6.77 5.75 3.30
C PHE A 3 5.28 5.91 3.70
N GLN A 4 4.92 7.13 4.11
CA GLN A 4 3.61 7.81 4.06
C GLN A 4 2.54 7.73 5.16
N LEU A 5 2.53 6.82 6.14
CA LEU A 5 1.42 6.78 7.13
C LEU A 5 1.67 7.50 8.48
N GLY A 6 2.81 8.16 8.68
CA GLY A 6 3.18 8.62 10.03
C GLY A 6 3.33 7.47 11.04
N TYR A 7 3.46 6.24 10.52
CA TYR A 7 3.73 5.02 11.25
C TYR A 7 5.20 5.05 11.71
N ASP A 8 5.41 4.85 13.00
CA ASP A 8 6.73 4.72 13.60
C ASP A 8 7.01 3.22 13.81
N PRO A 9 7.69 2.54 12.87
CA PRO A 9 7.96 1.11 12.97
C PRO A 9 8.79 0.76 14.23
N SER A 10 9.47 1.73 14.85
CA SER A 10 10.21 1.52 16.11
C SER A 10 9.31 1.24 17.32
N LYS A 11 7.99 1.49 17.21
CA LYS A 11 7.02 1.22 18.30
C LYS A 11 6.44 -0.20 18.28
N HIS A 12 6.61 -0.94 17.20
CA HIS A 12 6.24 -2.37 17.15
C HIS A 12 7.51 -3.21 17.09
N LYS A 13 7.85 -3.82 18.22
CA LYS A 13 8.93 -4.81 18.37
C LYS A 13 8.90 -5.89 17.25
N MET A 14 7.71 -6.22 16.76
CA MET A 14 7.41 -7.18 15.69
C MET A 14 8.08 -6.87 14.33
N ALA A 15 8.24 -5.59 13.95
CA ALA A 15 8.84 -5.23 12.65
C ALA A 15 10.37 -5.41 12.65
N ALA A 16 11.02 -5.17 13.79
CA ALA A 16 12.44 -5.44 13.99
C ALA A 16 12.72 -6.96 14.11
N ASP A 17 11.88 -7.68 14.87
CA ASP A 17 11.96 -9.14 14.99
C ASP A 17 11.74 -9.85 13.64
N PHE A 18 11.03 -9.22 12.69
CA PHE A 18 10.79 -9.77 11.34
C PHE A 18 12.01 -9.66 10.40
N VAL A 19 12.68 -8.50 10.39
CA VAL A 19 13.81 -8.23 9.46
C VAL A 19 15.11 -8.89 9.96
N ASP A 20 15.29 -8.96 11.28
CA ASP A 20 16.54 -9.41 11.90
C ASP A 20 16.42 -10.75 12.66
N GLY A 21 15.22 -11.35 12.76
CA GLY A 21 14.96 -12.52 13.61
C GLY A 21 14.97 -13.89 12.92
N ASP A 22 15.41 -14.91 13.66
CA ASP A 22 15.37 -16.34 13.29
C ASP A 22 13.99 -16.94 13.65
N TRP A 23 12.99 -16.67 12.82
CA TRP A 23 11.64 -17.24 12.97
C TRP A 23 11.34 -18.26 11.89
N LYS A 24 10.43 -19.21 12.19
CA LYS A 24 10.11 -20.35 11.33
C LYS A 24 8.67 -20.36 10.85
N THR A 25 7.72 -19.88 11.68
CA THR A 25 6.29 -19.98 11.38
C THR A 25 5.47 -18.81 11.91
N PHE A 26 4.21 -18.73 11.49
CA PHE A 26 3.22 -17.79 12.06
C PHE A 26 3.06 -17.92 13.59
N TRP A 27 3.42 -19.08 14.19
CA TRP A 27 3.33 -19.31 15.63
C TRP A 27 4.30 -18.44 16.43
N ASP A 28 5.48 -18.12 15.86
CA ASP A 28 6.53 -17.35 16.55
C ASP A 28 6.05 -15.94 16.93
N PHE A 29 5.09 -15.41 16.16
CA PHE A 29 4.50 -14.08 16.35
C PHE A 29 3.26 -14.08 17.26
N LEU A 30 2.76 -15.25 17.68
CA LEU A 30 1.64 -15.30 18.62
C LEU A 30 2.10 -14.79 20.00
N PRO A 31 1.32 -13.88 20.63
CA PRO A 31 1.60 -13.42 21.99
C PRO A 31 1.75 -14.60 22.97
N ASP A 32 2.60 -14.42 23.96
CA ASP A 32 2.74 -15.35 25.08
C ASP A 32 2.25 -14.67 26.36
N LYS A 33 0.93 -14.74 26.59
CA LYS A 33 0.23 -14.01 27.66
C LYS A 33 -0.87 -14.86 28.29
N GLU A 34 -1.14 -14.64 29.58
CA GLU A 34 -2.24 -15.27 30.32
C GLU A 34 -3.62 -14.64 30.01
N GLU A 35 -3.64 -13.52 29.30
CA GLU A 35 -4.87 -12.82 28.93
C GLU A 35 -5.76 -13.70 28.02
N PRO A 36 -7.08 -13.76 28.28
CA PRO A 36 -8.00 -14.50 27.41
C PRO A 36 -8.02 -13.93 25.99
N PHE A 37 -7.92 -14.82 25.01
CA PHE A 37 -7.89 -14.47 23.60
C PHE A 37 -9.15 -14.95 22.87
N LEU A 38 -9.40 -16.26 22.87
CA LEU A 38 -10.44 -16.90 22.07
C LEU A 38 -11.69 -17.16 22.91
N TYR A 39 -12.80 -16.57 22.49
CA TYR A 39 -14.12 -16.67 23.12
C TYR A 39 -15.11 -17.41 22.23
N SER A 40 -16.08 -18.08 22.86
CA SER A 40 -17.26 -18.67 22.21
C SER A 40 -18.54 -18.08 22.82
N THR A 41 -19.65 -18.16 22.10
CA THR A 41 -20.97 -17.73 22.59
C THR A 41 -21.74 -18.83 23.32
N ASP A 42 -21.18 -20.04 23.39
CA ASP A 42 -21.78 -21.26 23.97
C ASP A 42 -21.64 -21.39 25.50
N GLY A 43 -20.99 -20.43 26.15
CA GLY A 43 -20.86 -20.38 27.61
C GLY A 43 -19.61 -21.06 28.18
N ARG A 44 -18.77 -21.70 27.35
CA ARG A 44 -17.46 -22.20 27.79
C ARG A 44 -16.52 -21.06 28.13
N ARG A 45 -15.55 -21.32 29.03
CA ARG A 45 -14.54 -20.30 29.39
C ARG A 45 -13.67 -19.97 28.17
N PRO A 46 -13.19 -18.73 28.04
CA PRO A 46 -12.29 -18.37 26.97
C PRO A 46 -10.91 -19.03 27.13
N LEU A 47 -10.23 -19.20 26.00
CA LEU A 47 -8.88 -19.74 25.92
C LEU A 47 -7.85 -18.59 25.87
N SER A 48 -6.84 -18.64 26.75
CA SER A 48 -5.76 -17.64 26.77
C SER A 48 -4.74 -17.85 25.65
N PHE A 49 -3.96 -16.81 25.36
CA PHE A 49 -2.84 -16.91 24.41
C PHE A 49 -1.83 -17.99 24.80
N LYS A 50 -1.47 -18.05 26.09
CA LYS A 50 -0.49 -19.02 26.60
C LYS A 50 -1.00 -20.46 26.50
N GLU A 51 -2.24 -20.73 26.90
CA GLU A 51 -2.85 -22.05 26.76
C GLU A 51 -2.94 -22.46 25.28
N MET A 52 -3.35 -21.54 24.39
CA MET A 52 -3.40 -21.78 22.95
C MET A 52 -2.00 -22.09 22.39
N LYS A 53 -1.00 -21.29 22.75
CA LYS A 53 0.38 -21.44 22.26
C LYS A 53 1.00 -22.77 22.70
N ALA A 54 0.77 -23.17 23.94
CA ALA A 54 1.16 -24.47 24.47
C ALA A 54 0.42 -25.62 23.75
N PHE A 55 -0.90 -25.49 23.58
CA PHE A 55 -1.71 -26.52 22.94
C PHE A 55 -1.32 -26.73 21.47
N ILE A 56 -1.00 -25.67 20.72
CA ILE A 56 -0.54 -25.79 19.33
C ILE A 56 0.66 -26.74 19.21
N LEU A 57 1.56 -26.80 20.20
CA LEU A 57 2.76 -27.65 20.14
C LEU A 57 2.61 -29.00 20.87
N ASP A 58 1.48 -29.25 21.53
CA ASP A 58 1.23 -30.46 22.30
C ASP A 58 1.32 -31.73 21.43
N GLU A 59 2.04 -32.75 21.89
CA GLU A 59 2.25 -34.04 21.20
C GLU A 59 0.95 -34.83 20.97
N ARG A 60 -0.13 -34.46 21.67
CA ARG A 60 -1.46 -35.04 21.45
C ARG A 60 -2.07 -34.65 20.11
N ASN A 61 -1.57 -33.57 19.49
CA ASN A 61 -1.99 -33.12 18.16
C ASN A 61 -1.19 -33.79 17.03
N ASP A 62 -0.21 -34.64 17.34
CA ASP A 62 0.54 -35.40 16.34
C ASP A 62 -0.31 -36.52 15.74
N ILE A 63 -0.26 -36.64 14.41
CA ILE A 63 -0.99 -37.66 13.66
C ILE A 63 0.03 -38.70 13.14
N PRO A 64 0.06 -39.93 13.71
CA PRO A 64 0.95 -40.98 13.24
C PRO A 64 0.77 -41.26 11.74
N GLY A 65 1.88 -41.31 11.02
CA GLY A 65 1.91 -41.55 9.58
C GLY A 65 1.61 -40.31 8.73
N MET A 66 1.35 -39.14 9.32
CA MET A 66 1.23 -37.87 8.60
C MET A 66 2.59 -37.18 8.51
N GLY A 67 3.03 -36.87 7.29
CA GLY A 67 4.19 -36.05 6.99
C GLY A 67 3.82 -34.59 6.78
N ARG A 68 4.86 -33.76 6.62
CA ARG A 68 4.70 -32.30 6.52
C ARG A 68 4.04 -31.82 5.23
N GLU A 69 4.38 -32.46 4.12
CA GLU A 69 3.81 -32.16 2.80
C GLU A 69 2.50 -32.91 2.56
N ASP A 70 2.09 -33.79 3.49
CA ASP A 70 0.81 -34.46 3.41
C ASP A 70 -0.33 -33.48 3.72
N ARG A 71 -1.46 -33.66 3.02
CA ARG A 71 -2.64 -32.81 3.16
C ARG A 71 -3.62 -33.40 4.16
N LEU A 72 -4.05 -32.57 5.09
CA LEU A 72 -5.08 -32.85 6.08
C LEU A 72 -6.31 -32.00 5.80
N CYS A 73 -7.38 -32.64 5.35
CA CYS A 73 -8.66 -32.00 5.12
C CYS A 73 -9.35 -31.74 6.48
N LEU A 74 -9.82 -30.52 6.73
CA LEU A 74 -10.64 -30.18 7.91
C LEU A 74 -12.07 -29.89 7.45
N VAL A 75 -13.03 -30.71 7.88
CA VAL A 75 -14.43 -30.62 7.43
C VAL A 75 -15.36 -30.68 8.64
N PHE A 76 -15.53 -29.54 9.30
CA PHE A 76 -16.41 -29.37 10.46
C PHE A 76 -16.79 -27.89 10.65
N PRO A 77 -17.75 -27.55 11.52
CA PRO A 77 -18.30 -26.21 11.60
C PRO A 77 -17.25 -25.13 11.89
N THR A 78 -17.50 -23.91 11.40
CA THR A 78 -16.74 -22.74 11.83
C THR A 78 -16.96 -22.52 13.33
N GLY A 79 -15.92 -22.14 14.06
CA GLY A 79 -16.01 -22.02 15.51
C GLY A 79 -14.63 -22.03 16.16
N PRO A 80 -14.58 -22.00 17.50
CA PRO A 80 -13.32 -21.93 18.23
C PRO A 80 -12.46 -23.19 18.00
N GLU A 81 -13.06 -24.38 17.85
CA GLU A 81 -12.30 -25.61 17.58
C GLU A 81 -11.62 -25.58 16.21
N LEU A 82 -12.29 -25.07 15.16
CA LEU A 82 -11.69 -25.00 13.82
C LEU A 82 -10.55 -23.99 13.79
N ALA A 83 -10.69 -22.86 14.50
CA ALA A 83 -9.62 -21.87 14.65
C ALA A 83 -8.36 -22.49 15.24
N VAL A 84 -8.50 -23.19 16.37
CA VAL A 84 -7.37 -23.80 17.07
C VAL A 84 -6.83 -25.02 16.32
N ALA A 85 -7.70 -25.84 15.70
CA ALA A 85 -7.30 -26.99 14.90
C ALA A 85 -6.44 -26.57 13.70
N TYR A 86 -6.82 -25.50 13.01
CA TYR A 86 -6.00 -24.92 11.95
C TYR A 86 -4.59 -24.59 12.47
N LEU A 87 -4.48 -23.82 13.57
CA LEU A 87 -3.20 -23.41 14.13
C LEU A 87 -2.36 -24.62 14.59
N ALA A 88 -2.98 -25.62 15.21
CA ALA A 88 -2.33 -26.82 15.71
C ALA A 88 -1.83 -27.72 14.57
N PHE A 89 -2.61 -27.92 13.50
CA PHE A 89 -2.21 -28.81 12.40
C PHE A 89 -1.30 -28.13 11.38
N ALA A 90 -1.44 -26.82 11.16
CA ALA A 90 -0.66 -26.11 10.14
C ALA A 90 0.85 -26.05 10.45
N VAL A 91 1.27 -26.21 11.72
CA VAL A 91 2.70 -26.35 12.07
C VAL A 91 3.25 -27.78 11.84
N ARG A 92 2.38 -28.76 11.56
CA ARG A 92 2.71 -30.18 11.37
C ARG A 92 2.61 -30.62 9.92
N CYS A 93 1.55 -30.22 9.23
CA CYS A 93 1.24 -30.65 7.87
C CYS A 93 0.52 -29.55 7.08
N THR A 94 0.29 -29.79 5.78
CA THR A 94 -0.50 -28.89 4.95
C THR A 94 -2.00 -29.04 5.28
N VAL A 95 -2.65 -27.97 5.74
CA VAL A 95 -4.07 -27.98 6.08
C VAL A 95 -4.93 -27.59 4.87
N ALA A 96 -6.04 -28.28 4.66
CA ALA A 96 -7.01 -28.02 3.59
C ALA A 96 -8.43 -27.92 4.18
N PRO A 97 -8.84 -26.76 4.72
CA PRO A 97 -10.16 -26.63 5.30
C PRO A 97 -11.21 -26.54 4.19
N LEU A 98 -12.28 -27.33 4.30
CA LEU A 98 -13.38 -27.34 3.35
C LEU A 98 -14.69 -26.95 4.02
N ASN A 99 -15.65 -26.47 3.22
CA ASN A 99 -16.99 -26.21 3.70
C ASN A 99 -17.67 -27.53 4.09
N LEU A 100 -18.18 -27.60 5.33
CA LEU A 100 -18.91 -28.77 5.84
C LEU A 100 -20.14 -29.11 4.97
N PHE A 101 -20.78 -28.09 4.42
CA PHE A 101 -22.07 -28.23 3.71
C PHE A 101 -21.92 -28.44 2.21
N LEU A 102 -20.74 -28.83 1.74
CA LEU A 102 -20.57 -29.27 0.35
C LEU A 102 -21.42 -30.51 0.09
N ARG A 103 -22.04 -30.55 -1.10
CA ARG A 103 -22.79 -31.74 -1.53
C ARG A 103 -21.85 -32.91 -1.79
N ALA A 104 -22.40 -34.11 -1.87
CA ALA A 104 -21.63 -35.33 -2.10
C ALA A 104 -20.78 -35.29 -3.39
N ASP A 105 -21.33 -34.76 -4.48
CA ASP A 105 -20.64 -34.56 -5.76
C ASP A 105 -19.53 -33.50 -5.67
N GLU A 106 -19.75 -32.46 -4.88
CA GLU A 106 -18.74 -31.41 -4.65
C GLU A 106 -17.59 -31.92 -3.77
N LEU A 107 -17.89 -32.69 -2.72
CA LEU A 107 -16.88 -33.37 -1.90
C LEU A 107 -16.09 -34.39 -2.71
N ASP A 108 -16.74 -35.13 -3.60
CA ASP A 108 -16.06 -36.03 -4.52
C ASP A 108 -15.04 -35.28 -5.39
N PHE A 109 -15.43 -34.12 -5.92
CA PHE A 109 -14.52 -33.24 -6.66
C PHE A 109 -13.37 -32.73 -5.78
N GLU A 110 -13.67 -32.20 -4.59
CA GLU A 110 -12.65 -31.68 -3.67
C GLU A 110 -11.64 -32.76 -3.28
N TYR A 111 -12.07 -33.97 -2.96
CA TYR A 111 -11.16 -35.06 -2.58
C TYR A 111 -10.37 -35.66 -3.75
N ASP A 112 -10.90 -35.59 -4.97
CA ASP A 112 -10.13 -35.98 -6.17
C ASP A 112 -9.06 -34.95 -6.51
N ASP A 113 -9.40 -33.67 -6.36
CA ASP A 113 -8.60 -32.56 -6.84
C ASP A 113 -7.59 -32.06 -5.78
N LEU A 114 -7.95 -32.13 -4.49
CA LEU A 114 -7.08 -31.99 -3.33
C LEU A 114 -6.79 -33.39 -2.76
N PRO A 115 -5.71 -34.08 -3.21
CA PRO A 115 -5.36 -35.41 -2.70
C PRO A 115 -4.95 -35.36 -1.23
N CYS A 116 -5.95 -35.44 -0.34
CA CYS A 116 -5.79 -35.47 1.10
C CYS A 116 -5.40 -36.87 1.59
N LYS A 117 -4.37 -36.94 2.43
CA LYS A 117 -3.98 -38.19 3.11
C LYS A 117 -4.87 -38.47 4.32
N GLY A 118 -5.35 -37.41 4.96
CA GLY A 118 -6.27 -37.50 6.08
C GLY A 118 -7.43 -36.52 6.04
N LEU A 119 -8.45 -36.86 6.81
CA LEU A 119 -9.64 -36.07 7.09
C LEU A 119 -9.81 -35.95 8.62
N VAL A 120 -10.11 -34.74 9.09
CA VAL A 120 -10.62 -34.50 10.44
C VAL A 120 -12.03 -33.95 10.34
N VAL A 121 -12.95 -34.56 11.09
CA VAL A 121 -14.31 -34.06 11.32
C VAL A 121 -14.51 -33.83 12.82
N GLN A 122 -15.51 -33.05 13.21
CA GLN A 122 -15.93 -32.98 14.61
C GLN A 122 -16.80 -34.18 14.95
N LYS A 123 -16.67 -34.71 16.17
CA LYS A 123 -17.55 -35.76 16.67
C LYS A 123 -19.00 -35.25 16.63
N VAL A 124 -19.89 -36.07 16.09
CA VAL A 124 -21.30 -35.70 15.84
C VAL A 124 -22.11 -35.44 17.11
N ASP A 125 -21.65 -35.93 18.25
CA ASP A 125 -22.26 -35.66 19.56
C ASP A 125 -22.17 -34.15 19.86
N GLY A 126 -23.32 -33.49 20.02
CA GLY A 126 -23.40 -32.06 20.30
C GLY A 126 -23.47 -31.13 19.08
N LEU A 127 -23.38 -31.67 17.86
CA LEU A 127 -23.64 -30.90 16.62
C LEU A 127 -25.15 -30.70 16.38
N GLN A 128 -25.51 -29.72 15.55
CA GLN A 128 -26.88 -29.58 15.04
C GLN A 128 -27.22 -30.69 14.05
N GLU A 129 -28.52 -31.00 13.83
CA GLU A 129 -28.93 -32.14 12.99
C GLU A 129 -28.45 -32.05 11.54
N ASP A 130 -28.46 -30.86 10.96
CA ASP A 130 -27.93 -30.57 9.63
C ASP A 130 -26.40 -30.75 9.58
N GLU A 131 -25.68 -30.28 10.60
CA GLU A 131 -24.23 -30.47 10.74
C GLU A 131 -23.84 -31.95 10.91
N LYS A 132 -24.64 -32.74 11.66
CA LYS A 132 -24.46 -34.19 11.78
C LYS A 132 -24.64 -34.90 10.44
N ALA A 133 -25.69 -34.54 9.71
CA ALA A 133 -25.96 -35.09 8.39
C ALA A 133 -24.81 -34.77 7.42
N ALA A 134 -24.38 -33.50 7.37
CA ALA A 134 -23.27 -33.06 6.54
C ALA A 134 -21.94 -33.76 6.89
N THR A 135 -21.65 -33.91 8.19
CA THR A 135 -20.47 -34.65 8.68
C THR A 135 -20.48 -36.11 8.21
N THR A 136 -21.65 -36.75 8.27
CA THR A 136 -21.83 -38.14 7.82
C THR A 136 -21.55 -38.28 6.33
N VAL A 137 -22.03 -37.33 5.51
CA VAL A 137 -21.76 -37.29 4.07
C VAL A 137 -20.26 -37.10 3.79
N ALA A 138 -19.60 -36.17 4.49
CA ALA A 138 -18.15 -35.92 4.35
C ALA A 138 -17.31 -37.18 4.63
N VAL A 139 -17.62 -37.90 5.71
CA VAL A 139 -16.96 -39.17 6.05
C VAL A 139 -17.26 -40.25 5.01
N ALA A 140 -18.50 -40.35 4.53
CA ALA A 140 -18.87 -41.34 3.52
C ALA A 140 -18.11 -41.13 2.20
N GLN A 141 -18.00 -39.88 1.72
CA GLN A 141 -17.22 -39.58 0.51
C GLN A 141 -15.72 -39.81 0.73
N ALA A 142 -15.18 -39.48 1.90
CA ALA A 142 -13.78 -39.75 2.21
C ALA A 142 -13.44 -41.25 2.17
N ARG A 143 -14.34 -42.10 2.67
CA ARG A 143 -14.19 -43.57 2.55
C ARG A 143 -14.24 -44.03 1.10
N LYS A 144 -15.19 -43.51 0.31
CA LYS A 144 -15.32 -43.81 -1.12
C LYS A 144 -14.04 -43.47 -1.89
N LYS A 145 -13.43 -42.34 -1.55
CA LYS A 145 -12.16 -41.84 -2.10
C LYS A 145 -10.91 -42.47 -1.47
N LYS A 146 -11.08 -43.44 -0.56
CA LYS A 146 -10.01 -44.19 0.09
C LYS A 146 -9.01 -43.33 0.88
N ILE A 147 -9.47 -42.20 1.44
CA ILE A 147 -8.69 -41.41 2.39
C ILE A 147 -8.35 -42.31 3.60
N GLN A 148 -7.07 -42.41 3.93
CA GLN A 148 -6.56 -43.46 4.82
C GLN A 148 -6.78 -43.11 6.29
N ILE A 149 -6.48 -41.87 6.65
CA ILE A 149 -6.55 -41.35 8.01
C ILE A 149 -7.88 -40.60 8.14
N ILE A 150 -8.77 -41.09 9.01
CA ILE A 150 -10.00 -40.37 9.36
C ILE A 150 -10.02 -40.23 10.87
N LEU A 151 -10.01 -38.98 11.34
CA LEU A 151 -10.01 -38.61 12.74
C LEU A 151 -11.30 -37.90 13.10
N GLN A 152 -11.70 -38.01 14.36
CA GLN A 152 -12.76 -37.19 14.93
C GLN A 152 -12.21 -36.36 16.08
N LEU A 153 -12.58 -35.08 16.07
CA LEU A 153 -12.23 -34.08 17.05
C LEU A 153 -13.33 -34.01 18.10
N ILE A 154 -12.95 -34.07 19.38
CA ILE A 154 -13.85 -34.01 20.53
C ILE A 154 -13.60 -32.68 21.26
N PRO A 155 -14.53 -31.71 21.20
CA PRO A 155 -14.37 -30.45 21.90
C PRO A 155 -14.21 -30.64 23.40
N ALA A 156 -13.36 -29.84 24.03
CA ALA A 156 -13.27 -29.78 25.48
C ALA A 156 -14.59 -29.20 26.06
N PRO A 157 -15.10 -29.77 27.17
CA PRO A 157 -16.41 -29.39 27.69
C PRO A 157 -16.42 -28.02 28.38
N ASP A 158 -15.29 -27.57 28.92
CA ASP A 158 -15.20 -26.41 29.79
C ASP A 158 -14.55 -25.19 29.14
N VAL A 159 -13.74 -25.38 28.08
CA VAL A 159 -12.94 -24.33 27.43
C VAL A 159 -13.15 -24.30 25.92
N ALA A 160 -13.32 -23.09 25.38
CA ALA A 160 -13.50 -22.89 23.95
C ALA A 160 -12.23 -23.25 23.17
N GLY A 161 -12.38 -24.05 22.11
CA GLY A 161 -11.32 -24.28 21.13
C GLY A 161 -10.30 -25.37 21.46
N LEU A 162 -10.14 -25.79 22.72
CA LEU A 162 -9.36 -26.99 23.01
C LEU A 162 -10.15 -28.24 22.64
N PHE A 163 -9.42 -29.28 22.25
CA PHE A 163 -10.01 -30.55 21.87
C PHE A 163 -9.06 -31.71 22.07
N ASN A 164 -9.61 -32.92 21.99
CA ASN A 164 -8.87 -34.16 21.79
C ASN A 164 -9.15 -34.72 20.40
N ILE A 165 -8.23 -35.52 19.87
CA ILE A 165 -8.44 -36.25 18.61
C ILE A 165 -8.42 -37.76 18.86
N GLU A 166 -9.28 -38.47 18.17
CA GLU A 166 -9.26 -39.92 18.14
C GLU A 166 -9.52 -40.45 16.73
N LYS A 167 -9.19 -41.73 16.50
CA LYS A 167 -9.48 -42.39 15.23
C LYS A 167 -10.99 -42.51 15.06
N HIS A 168 -11.54 -41.96 13.98
CA HIS A 168 -12.94 -42.17 13.65
C HIS A 168 -13.20 -43.68 13.37
N PRO A 169 -14.37 -44.25 13.71
CA PRO A 169 -14.68 -45.66 13.46
C PRO A 169 -14.47 -46.10 12.01
N ALA A 170 -14.77 -45.21 11.06
CA ALA A 170 -14.56 -45.42 9.62
C ALA A 170 -13.10 -45.36 9.14
N GLY A 171 -12.18 -44.82 9.96
CA GLY A 171 -10.76 -44.68 9.62
C GLY A 171 -9.97 -45.98 9.83
N LYS A 172 -8.91 -46.16 9.05
CA LYS A 172 -7.95 -47.28 9.22
C LYS A 172 -7.12 -47.09 10.50
N PRO A 173 -6.54 -48.16 11.06
CA PRO A 173 -5.58 -48.05 12.16
C PRO A 173 -4.46 -47.05 11.80
N LEU A 174 -4.16 -46.14 12.71
CA LEU A 174 -3.08 -45.17 12.54
C LEU A 174 -1.75 -45.93 12.65
N THR A 175 -0.92 -45.84 11.62
CA THR A 175 0.37 -46.56 11.52
C THR A 175 1.45 -45.59 11.06
N GLY A 176 2.71 -45.89 11.38
CA GLY A 176 3.86 -45.03 11.07
C GLY A 176 4.31 -44.18 12.26
N ALA A 177 5.43 -43.47 12.08
CA ALA A 177 5.98 -42.60 13.10
C ALA A 177 5.15 -41.31 13.24
N LYS A 178 5.15 -40.75 14.45
CA LYS A 178 4.77 -39.34 14.66
C LYS A 178 5.87 -38.43 14.10
N LEU A 179 5.50 -37.21 13.73
CA LEU A 179 6.45 -36.22 13.24
C LEU A 179 7.44 -35.75 14.32
N GLY A 180 7.03 -35.78 15.60
CA GLY A 180 7.79 -35.23 16.72
C GLY A 180 7.55 -33.71 16.87
N PRO A 181 8.42 -32.99 17.61
CA PRO A 181 8.25 -31.56 17.86
C PRO A 181 8.15 -30.77 16.54
N PRO A 182 7.01 -30.11 16.26
CA PRO A 182 6.74 -29.57 14.93
C PRO A 182 7.69 -28.44 14.53
N LEU A 183 8.21 -27.68 15.51
CA LEU A 183 9.09 -26.53 15.28
C LEU A 183 10.54 -26.90 14.91
N ASP A 184 10.96 -28.16 15.12
CA ASP A 184 12.34 -28.57 14.83
C ASP A 184 12.60 -28.65 13.33
N THR A 185 11.59 -29.08 12.57
CA THR A 185 11.72 -29.38 11.13
C THR A 185 10.94 -28.45 10.21
N VAL A 186 10.05 -27.61 10.76
CA VAL A 186 9.29 -26.63 9.99
C VAL A 186 10.17 -25.48 9.49
N LYS A 187 9.80 -24.90 8.35
CA LYS A 187 10.47 -23.78 7.71
C LYS A 187 9.42 -22.82 7.17
N ARG A 188 9.84 -21.57 7.02
CA ARG A 188 8.97 -20.47 6.56
C ARG A 188 8.39 -20.70 5.16
N ASP A 189 9.10 -21.40 4.28
CA ASP A 189 8.71 -21.66 2.89
C ASP A 189 7.87 -22.93 2.71
N HIS A 190 7.70 -23.74 3.76
CA HIS A 190 6.77 -24.88 3.70
C HIS A 190 5.32 -24.38 3.59
N VAL A 191 4.53 -25.13 2.82
CA VAL A 191 3.09 -24.87 2.66
C VAL A 191 2.38 -25.34 3.92
N CYS A 192 1.62 -24.43 4.55
CA CYS A 192 0.86 -24.73 5.76
C CYS A 192 -0.65 -24.77 5.48
N LEU A 193 -1.09 -24.17 4.39
CA LEU A 193 -2.49 -24.03 4.02
C LEU A 193 -2.63 -24.16 2.50
N VAL A 194 -3.60 -24.94 2.04
CA VAL A 194 -4.06 -24.94 0.64
C VAL A 194 -5.53 -24.59 0.60
N LEU A 195 -5.89 -23.72 -0.35
CA LEU A 195 -7.27 -23.31 -0.57
C LEU A 195 -7.63 -23.39 -2.04
N HIS A 196 -8.88 -23.73 -2.33
CA HIS A 196 -9.44 -23.54 -3.66
C HIS A 196 -9.89 -22.10 -3.88
N THR A 197 -9.57 -21.56 -5.05
CA THR A 197 -10.16 -20.30 -5.52
C THR A 197 -11.67 -20.49 -5.71
N SER A 198 -12.48 -19.45 -5.45
CA SER A 198 -13.94 -19.50 -5.49
C SER A 198 -14.60 -19.86 -6.84
N GLY A 199 -13.82 -20.16 -7.89
CA GLY A 199 -14.30 -20.79 -9.12
C GLY A 199 -15.29 -19.97 -9.95
N THR A 200 -15.42 -18.66 -9.70
CA THR A 200 -16.47 -17.80 -10.31
C THR A 200 -16.39 -17.68 -11.83
N THR A 201 -15.31 -18.17 -12.47
CA THR A 201 -15.06 -18.00 -13.91
C THR A 201 -14.46 -19.20 -14.66
N LYS A 202 -13.86 -20.20 -13.98
CA LYS A 202 -13.26 -21.46 -14.51
C LYS A 202 -13.24 -22.50 -13.37
N LYS A 203 -12.85 -23.76 -13.67
CA LYS A 203 -12.57 -24.79 -12.64
C LYS A 203 -11.66 -24.21 -11.54
N PRO A 204 -11.94 -24.46 -10.25
CA PRO A 204 -11.11 -23.98 -9.13
C PRO A 204 -9.64 -24.34 -9.30
N LYS A 205 -8.75 -23.43 -8.88
CA LYS A 205 -7.30 -23.66 -8.78
C LYS A 205 -6.90 -23.82 -7.31
N ILE A 206 -5.83 -24.55 -7.05
CA ILE A 206 -5.25 -24.73 -5.72
C ILE A 206 -4.22 -23.63 -5.46
N VAL A 207 -4.39 -22.92 -4.36
CA VAL A 207 -3.52 -21.87 -3.87
C VAL A 207 -2.73 -22.38 -2.67
N PRO A 208 -1.44 -22.75 -2.84
CA PRO A 208 -0.55 -23.05 -1.74
C PRO A 208 -0.11 -21.77 -1.03
N ILE A 209 -0.30 -21.74 0.29
CA ILE A 209 0.04 -20.63 1.18
C ILE A 209 1.09 -21.13 2.17
N THR A 210 2.23 -20.44 2.18
CA THR A 210 3.37 -20.77 3.04
C THR A 210 3.22 -20.16 4.43
N HIS A 211 3.97 -20.67 5.40
CA HIS A 211 4.07 -20.03 6.71
C HIS A 211 4.54 -18.57 6.62
N GLU A 212 5.45 -18.27 5.69
CA GLU A 212 5.96 -16.92 5.44
C GLU A 212 4.84 -15.98 5.00
N SER A 213 4.10 -16.37 3.96
CA SER A 213 2.98 -15.59 3.45
C SER A 213 1.89 -15.43 4.50
N MET A 214 1.63 -16.47 5.30
CA MET A 214 0.62 -16.44 6.36
C MET A 214 0.97 -15.46 7.47
N ALA A 215 2.21 -15.51 7.98
CA ALA A 215 2.71 -14.64 9.03
C ALA A 215 2.72 -13.17 8.58
N ILE A 216 3.28 -12.90 7.39
CA ILE A 216 3.39 -11.54 6.85
C ILE A 216 2.02 -10.95 6.56
N GLY A 217 1.12 -11.72 5.94
CA GLY A 217 -0.24 -11.27 5.67
C GLY A 217 -0.99 -10.89 6.94
N GLY A 218 -0.94 -11.74 7.98
CA GLY A 218 -1.52 -11.43 9.28
C GLY A 218 -0.95 -10.15 9.91
N MET A 219 0.36 -9.94 9.83
CA MET A 219 1.02 -8.74 10.36
C MET A 219 0.65 -7.48 9.57
N CYS A 220 0.58 -7.56 8.24
CA CYS A 220 0.12 -6.46 7.39
C CYS A 220 -1.31 -6.06 7.73
N HIS A 221 -2.21 -7.01 7.96
CA HIS A 221 -3.57 -6.72 8.44
C HIS A 221 -3.59 -6.03 9.80
N ALA A 222 -2.82 -6.54 10.77
CA ALA A 222 -2.74 -5.96 12.11
C ALA A 222 -2.24 -4.50 12.03
N ALA A 223 -1.17 -4.25 11.26
CA ALA A 223 -0.62 -2.92 11.06
C ALA A 223 -1.58 -1.97 10.31
N ALA A 224 -2.30 -2.45 9.30
CA ALA A 224 -3.22 -1.65 8.50
C ALA A 224 -4.45 -1.19 9.30
N ASN A 225 -4.96 -2.05 10.18
CA ASN A 225 -6.21 -1.79 10.90
C ASN A 225 -6.00 -1.11 12.24
N LEU A 226 -4.76 -1.09 12.76
CA LEU A 226 -4.41 -0.46 14.04
C LEU A 226 -5.32 -0.95 15.17
N LEU A 227 -5.58 -2.26 15.22
CA LEU A 227 -6.33 -2.87 16.31
C LEU A 227 -5.40 -3.09 17.51
N GLY A 228 -5.99 -3.13 18.71
CA GLY A 228 -5.24 -3.31 19.95
C GLY A 228 -5.91 -4.21 20.98
N PRO A 229 -5.30 -4.42 22.16
CA PRO A 229 -5.85 -5.27 23.23
C PRO A 229 -7.22 -4.85 23.77
N GLU A 230 -7.59 -3.58 23.58
CA GLU A 230 -8.92 -3.05 23.88
C GLU A 230 -9.98 -3.44 22.85
N ASP A 231 -9.60 -3.88 21.64
CA ASP A 231 -10.53 -4.30 20.61
C ASP A 231 -11.01 -5.75 20.83
N VAL A 232 -12.30 -5.97 20.55
CA VAL A 232 -12.98 -7.26 20.59
C VAL A 232 -13.49 -7.56 19.19
N PHE A 233 -12.83 -8.49 18.52
CA PHE A 233 -13.11 -8.84 17.14
C PHE A 233 -14.05 -10.04 17.07
N VAL A 234 -15.21 -9.87 16.45
CA VAL A 234 -16.15 -10.99 16.20
C VAL A 234 -15.98 -11.54 14.79
N ASN A 235 -15.78 -12.85 14.69
CA ASN A 235 -15.64 -13.54 13.41
C ASN A 235 -17.01 -13.85 12.81
N THR A 236 -17.33 -13.20 11.70
CA THR A 236 -18.50 -13.49 10.86
C THR A 236 -18.13 -14.13 9.52
N MET A 237 -16.86 -14.52 9.35
CA MET A 237 -16.34 -15.09 8.11
C MET A 237 -16.11 -16.59 8.23
N PRO A 238 -16.34 -17.38 7.17
CA PRO A 238 -16.07 -18.81 7.21
C PRO A 238 -14.59 -19.12 7.41
N MET A 239 -14.28 -20.07 8.30
CA MET A 239 -12.91 -20.50 8.59
C MET A 239 -12.39 -21.60 7.64
N PHE A 240 -13.09 -21.83 6.53
CA PHE A 240 -12.57 -22.54 5.34
C PHE A 240 -12.19 -21.59 4.21
N HIS A 241 -12.19 -20.28 4.47
CA HIS A 241 -11.74 -19.23 3.56
C HIS A 241 -10.60 -18.44 4.21
N ILE A 242 -9.70 -17.86 3.39
CA ILE A 242 -8.53 -17.12 3.89
C ILE A 242 -8.92 -15.96 4.81
N ALA A 243 -10.10 -15.37 4.60
CA ALA A 243 -10.64 -14.29 5.43
C ALA A 243 -10.87 -14.71 6.89
N GLY A 244 -11.48 -15.87 7.14
CA GLY A 244 -11.69 -16.35 8.51
C GLY A 244 -10.37 -16.68 9.22
N LEU A 245 -9.38 -17.19 8.49
CA LEU A 245 -8.11 -17.69 9.03
C LEU A 245 -7.05 -16.60 9.20
N MET A 246 -6.80 -15.80 8.15
CA MET A 246 -5.77 -14.76 8.17
C MET A 246 -6.34 -13.41 8.60
N GLU A 247 -7.36 -12.92 7.88
CA GLU A 247 -7.89 -11.56 8.07
C GLU A 247 -8.55 -11.39 9.43
N ASN A 248 -9.18 -12.45 9.96
CA ASN A 248 -9.89 -12.39 11.23
C ASN A 248 -9.05 -13.00 12.36
N LEU A 249 -8.74 -14.29 12.31
CA LEU A 249 -8.05 -14.99 13.40
C LEU A 249 -6.60 -14.50 13.63
N LEU A 250 -5.72 -14.55 12.62
CA LEU A 250 -4.31 -14.14 12.81
C LEU A 250 -4.15 -12.63 13.02
N MET A 251 -4.88 -11.79 12.27
CA MET A 251 -4.88 -10.35 12.51
C MET A 251 -5.23 -10.02 13.97
N SER A 252 -6.29 -10.64 14.51
CA SER A 252 -6.72 -10.41 15.90
C SER A 252 -5.66 -10.91 16.88
N ALA A 253 -5.07 -12.08 16.63
CA ALA A 253 -4.01 -12.64 17.46
C ALA A 253 -2.77 -11.72 17.52
N TYR A 254 -2.30 -11.24 16.37
CA TYR A 254 -1.11 -10.38 16.29
C TYR A 254 -1.34 -8.96 16.80
N SER A 255 -2.57 -8.47 16.70
CA SER A 255 -2.98 -7.20 17.31
C SER A 255 -3.17 -7.31 18.83
N GLY A 256 -3.20 -8.53 19.38
CA GLY A 256 -3.48 -8.80 20.79
C GLY A 256 -4.95 -8.58 21.18
N CYS A 257 -5.87 -8.51 20.21
CA CYS A 257 -7.29 -8.32 20.43
C CYS A 257 -7.94 -9.55 21.05
N LYS A 258 -9.10 -9.38 21.68
CA LYS A 258 -9.99 -10.51 21.99
C LYS A 258 -10.68 -10.97 20.71
N PHE A 259 -10.86 -12.27 20.54
CA PHE A 259 -11.44 -12.88 19.34
C PHE A 259 -12.66 -13.74 19.70
N VAL A 260 -13.84 -13.34 19.24
CA VAL A 260 -15.10 -14.06 19.44
C VAL A 260 -15.40 -14.90 18.21
N ALA A 261 -15.24 -16.22 18.32
CA ALA A 261 -15.55 -17.17 17.27
C ALA A 261 -17.02 -17.61 17.38
N LEU A 262 -17.86 -17.18 16.44
CA LEU A 262 -19.25 -17.63 16.37
C LEU A 262 -19.31 -19.07 15.84
N PRO A 263 -19.93 -20.03 16.57
CA PRO A 263 -20.03 -21.41 16.13
C PRO A 263 -21.09 -21.58 15.04
N GLY A 264 -20.82 -22.47 14.07
CA GLY A 264 -21.75 -22.85 13.01
C GLY A 264 -21.65 -21.98 11.76
N GLN A 265 -22.69 -22.05 10.93
CA GLN A 265 -22.85 -21.14 9.78
C GLN A 265 -23.13 -19.71 10.24
N TYR A 266 -22.83 -18.73 9.37
CA TYR A 266 -23.17 -17.34 9.62
C TYR A 266 -24.69 -17.17 9.81
N GLN A 267 -25.06 -16.56 10.93
CA GLN A 267 -26.43 -16.13 11.20
C GLN A 267 -26.41 -14.72 11.81
N ALA A 268 -27.19 -13.80 11.23
CA ALA A 268 -27.25 -12.41 11.72
C ALA A 268 -27.71 -12.33 13.19
N HIS A 269 -28.66 -13.17 13.60
CA HIS A 269 -29.12 -13.22 14.99
C HIS A 269 -28.01 -13.58 15.97
N SER A 270 -27.13 -14.54 15.63
CA SER A 270 -25.99 -14.92 16.46
C SER A 270 -25.00 -13.78 16.65
N PHE A 271 -24.82 -12.92 15.65
CA PHE A 271 -24.03 -11.70 15.79
C PHE A 271 -24.64 -10.77 16.86
N PHE A 272 -25.94 -10.49 16.81
CA PHE A 272 -26.60 -9.65 17.83
C PHE A 272 -26.63 -10.29 19.22
N GLN A 273 -26.69 -11.61 19.31
CA GLN A 273 -26.52 -12.31 20.59
C GLN A 273 -25.11 -12.11 21.16
N ALA A 274 -24.08 -12.13 20.32
CA ALA A 274 -22.71 -11.82 20.74
C ALA A 274 -22.57 -10.36 21.19
N MET A 275 -23.29 -9.43 20.56
CA MET A 275 -23.32 -8.01 20.95
C MET A 275 -23.92 -7.75 22.35
N GLN A 276 -24.61 -8.73 22.93
CA GLN A 276 -25.24 -8.64 24.25
C GLN A 276 -24.45 -9.38 25.35
N LYS A 277 -23.32 -10.01 25.02
CA LYS A 277 -22.51 -10.80 25.95
C LYS A 277 -21.11 -10.20 26.05
N GLU A 278 -20.60 -10.09 27.27
CA GLU A 278 -19.21 -9.70 27.51
C GLU A 278 -18.24 -10.80 27.02
N PRO A 279 -17.11 -10.46 26.37
CA PRO A 279 -16.68 -9.09 26.05
C PRO A 279 -17.47 -8.47 24.89
N LEU A 280 -17.91 -7.22 25.04
CA LEU A 280 -18.70 -6.53 24.00
C LEU A 280 -17.90 -6.36 22.69
N PRO A 281 -18.41 -6.83 21.54
CA PRO A 281 -17.71 -6.70 20.25
C PRO A 281 -17.52 -5.24 19.84
N THR A 282 -16.30 -4.89 19.43
CA THR A 282 -15.97 -3.54 18.96
C THR A 282 -15.63 -3.50 17.48
N CYS A 283 -15.39 -4.65 16.85
CA CYS A 283 -15.13 -4.72 15.43
C CYS A 283 -15.48 -6.07 14.82
N TYR A 284 -15.80 -6.06 13.52
CA TYR A 284 -16.02 -7.26 12.72
C TYR A 284 -15.59 -7.03 11.27
N SER A 285 -15.38 -8.12 10.53
CA SER A 285 -15.18 -8.10 9.08
C SER A 285 -16.20 -8.99 8.38
N ALA A 286 -16.78 -8.50 7.30
CA ALA A 286 -17.81 -9.21 6.57
C ALA A 286 -17.78 -8.89 5.06
N VAL A 287 -18.52 -9.70 4.31
CA VAL A 287 -18.90 -9.39 2.93
C VAL A 287 -20.13 -8.48 2.90
N PRO A 288 -20.39 -7.74 1.80
CA PRO A 288 -21.56 -6.89 1.65
C PRO A 288 -22.89 -7.62 1.98
N ALA A 289 -23.02 -8.88 1.58
CA ALA A 289 -24.22 -9.69 1.88
C ALA A 289 -24.49 -9.84 3.38
N HIS A 290 -23.45 -10.03 4.19
CA HIS A 290 -23.58 -10.13 5.64
C HIS A 290 -23.90 -8.74 6.23
N HIS A 291 -23.23 -7.69 5.78
CA HIS A 291 -23.55 -6.31 6.20
C HIS A 291 -25.03 -5.96 5.95
N MET A 292 -25.57 -6.32 4.79
CA MET A 292 -26.98 -6.09 4.46
C MET A 292 -27.91 -6.87 5.37
N SER A 293 -27.61 -8.15 5.62
CA SER A 293 -28.38 -8.98 6.54
C SER A 293 -28.39 -8.42 7.96
N LEU A 294 -27.24 -7.93 8.45
CA LEU A 294 -27.14 -7.26 9.75
C LEU A 294 -27.95 -5.95 9.78
N MET A 295 -27.81 -5.10 8.76
CA MET A 295 -28.54 -3.84 8.65
C MET A 295 -30.06 -4.03 8.61
N SER A 296 -30.55 -5.08 7.95
CA SER A 296 -31.97 -5.40 7.90
C SER A 296 -32.51 -5.72 9.29
N LEU A 297 -31.85 -6.65 9.99
CA LEU A 297 -32.25 -7.06 11.33
C LEU A 297 -32.12 -5.92 12.35
N ALA A 298 -31.09 -5.07 12.20
CA ALA A 298 -30.88 -3.95 13.09
C ALA A 298 -31.97 -2.87 12.96
N LYS A 299 -32.50 -2.63 11.76
CA LYS A 299 -33.59 -1.67 11.52
C LYS A 299 -34.93 -2.11 12.11
N GLU A 300 -35.12 -3.41 12.31
CA GLU A 300 -36.30 -3.95 12.99
C GLU A 300 -36.23 -3.77 14.51
N ALA A 301 -35.03 -3.63 15.07
CA ALA A 301 -34.83 -3.37 16.48
C ALA A 301 -35.23 -1.93 16.83
N LYS A 302 -36.25 -1.75 17.67
CA LYS A 302 -36.76 -0.42 18.10
C LYS A 302 -35.71 0.44 18.82
N SER A 303 -34.67 -0.17 19.40
CA SER A 303 -33.52 0.49 20.03
C SER A 303 -32.32 -0.45 20.00
N PHE A 304 -31.19 0.03 19.48
CA PHE A 304 -29.93 -0.71 19.43
C PHE A 304 -28.76 0.22 19.77
N GLU A 305 -28.03 -0.07 20.86
CA GLU A 305 -26.78 0.61 21.17
C GLU A 305 -25.61 -0.23 20.64
N SER A 306 -24.80 0.38 19.78
CA SER A 306 -23.70 -0.28 19.10
C SER A 306 -22.37 -0.03 19.82
N PRO A 307 -21.73 -1.05 20.43
CA PRO A 307 -20.34 -0.97 20.89
C PRO A 307 -19.30 -0.97 19.76
N LEU A 308 -19.73 -1.09 18.49
CA LEU A 308 -18.81 -1.15 17.35
C LEU A 308 -18.08 0.18 17.16
N ARG A 309 -16.78 0.07 16.93
CA ARG A 309 -15.87 1.18 16.57
C ARG A 309 -15.43 1.08 15.11
N VAL A 310 -15.21 -0.13 14.62
CA VAL A 310 -14.69 -0.40 13.27
C VAL A 310 -15.49 -1.51 12.60
N ILE A 311 -15.88 -1.30 11.35
CA ILE A 311 -16.52 -2.31 10.50
C ILE A 311 -15.68 -2.48 9.25
N ARG A 312 -15.12 -3.66 9.01
CA ARG A 312 -14.36 -3.95 7.80
C ARG A 312 -15.24 -4.62 6.76
N ASN A 313 -15.08 -4.21 5.51
CA ASN A 313 -15.60 -4.94 4.36
C ASN A 313 -14.44 -5.48 3.54
N ASP A 314 -14.45 -6.77 3.24
CA ASP A 314 -13.49 -7.40 2.34
C ASP A 314 -14.17 -8.52 1.53
N SER A 315 -13.42 -9.21 0.67
CA SER A 315 -13.85 -10.34 -0.17
C SER A 315 -14.85 -10.03 -1.30
N ALA A 316 -15.51 -8.87 -1.28
CA ALA A 316 -16.33 -8.32 -2.37
C ALA A 316 -16.47 -6.79 -2.26
N ALA A 317 -16.79 -6.13 -3.37
CA ALA A 317 -16.93 -4.67 -3.43
C ALA A 317 -18.08 -4.16 -2.54
N LEU A 318 -17.80 -3.17 -1.71
CA LEU A 318 -18.81 -2.48 -0.91
C LEU A 318 -19.40 -1.31 -1.69
N LEU A 319 -20.73 -1.22 -1.73
CA LEU A 319 -21.41 -0.05 -2.27
C LEU A 319 -21.22 1.14 -1.32
N PRO A 320 -20.80 2.33 -1.81
CA PRO A 320 -20.61 3.51 -0.97
C PRO A 320 -21.87 3.89 -0.18
N SER A 321 -23.04 3.74 -0.81
CA SER A 321 -24.34 4.00 -0.18
C SER A 321 -24.65 3.07 1.00
N LEU A 322 -24.19 1.81 0.93
CA LEU A 322 -24.30 0.86 2.04
C LEU A 322 -23.30 1.20 3.15
N ALA A 323 -22.08 1.60 2.79
CA ALA A 323 -21.07 2.03 3.75
C ALA A 323 -21.58 3.22 4.58
N GLU A 324 -22.08 4.27 3.93
CA GLU A 324 -22.64 5.46 4.60
C GLU A 324 -23.78 5.10 5.55
N GLN A 325 -24.72 4.25 5.13
CA GLN A 325 -25.81 3.77 5.98
C GLN A 325 -25.31 3.02 7.22
N MET A 326 -24.23 2.22 7.08
CA MET A 326 -23.65 1.50 8.19
C MET A 326 -22.92 2.43 9.15
N GLU A 327 -22.20 3.45 8.64
CA GLU A 327 -21.55 4.45 9.48
C GLU A 327 -22.57 5.23 10.31
N GLU A 328 -23.66 5.66 9.67
CA GLU A 328 -24.75 6.38 10.34
C GLU A 328 -25.44 5.50 11.39
N PHE A 329 -25.80 4.27 11.02
CA PHE A 329 -26.57 3.39 11.90
C PHE A 329 -25.76 2.86 13.08
N PHE A 330 -24.54 2.35 12.84
CA PHE A 330 -23.71 1.76 13.88
C PHE A 330 -22.84 2.78 14.62
N ASN A 331 -22.78 4.03 14.15
CA ASN A 331 -21.85 5.05 14.60
C ASN A 331 -20.39 4.54 14.62
N ALA A 332 -20.02 3.80 13.58
CA ALA A 332 -18.74 3.08 13.48
C ALA A 332 -18.00 3.42 12.19
N THR A 333 -16.67 3.33 12.23
CA THR A 333 -15.80 3.59 11.07
C THR A 333 -15.85 2.41 10.10
N VAL A 334 -16.40 2.60 8.90
CA VAL A 334 -16.37 1.57 7.85
C VAL A 334 -15.07 1.63 7.05
N LEU A 335 -14.43 0.47 6.87
CA LEU A 335 -13.17 0.31 6.14
C LEU A 335 -13.35 -0.66 4.96
N PRO A 336 -13.61 -0.13 3.76
CA PRO A 336 -13.48 -0.92 2.53
C PRO A 336 -12.03 -1.37 2.37
N ALA A 337 -11.85 -2.67 2.13
CA ALA A 337 -10.57 -3.32 1.90
C ALA A 337 -10.67 -4.27 0.69
N TYR A 338 -9.51 -4.74 0.24
CA TYR A 338 -9.39 -5.66 -0.88
C TYR A 338 -8.30 -6.70 -0.60
N SER A 339 -8.72 -7.95 -0.65
CA SER A 339 -7.89 -9.14 -0.50
C SER A 339 -8.34 -10.25 -1.46
N MET A 340 -7.46 -11.21 -1.71
CA MET A 340 -7.75 -12.44 -2.45
C MET A 340 -7.08 -13.65 -1.81
N THR A 341 -7.45 -14.86 -2.24
CA THR A 341 -6.82 -16.08 -1.71
C THR A 341 -5.31 -16.09 -2.02
N GLU A 342 -4.96 -15.60 -3.20
CA GLU A 342 -3.62 -15.57 -3.75
C GLU A 342 -2.72 -14.47 -3.16
N ALA A 343 -3.30 -13.41 -2.61
CA ALA A 343 -2.58 -12.32 -1.96
C ALA A 343 -3.48 -11.68 -0.91
N ASN A 344 -3.00 -11.67 0.34
CA ASN A 344 -3.82 -11.24 1.46
C ASN A 344 -2.93 -10.58 2.53
N PRO A 345 -3.08 -9.27 2.83
CA PRO A 345 -3.95 -8.28 2.17
C PRO A 345 -3.38 -7.73 0.85
N LEU A 346 -4.20 -6.99 0.09
CA LEU A 346 -3.73 -6.08 -0.96
C LEU A 346 -3.88 -4.62 -0.55
N CYS A 347 -5.10 -4.18 -0.24
CA CYS A 347 -5.42 -2.78 0.07
C CYS A 347 -6.40 -2.66 1.24
N SER A 348 -6.31 -1.57 2.00
CA SER A 348 -7.26 -1.29 3.09
C SER A 348 -7.35 0.20 3.35
N ASN A 349 -8.57 0.73 3.50
CA ASN A 349 -8.74 2.09 4.01
C ASN A 349 -8.16 2.22 5.42
N PRO A 350 -7.54 3.36 5.76
CA PRO A 350 -6.94 3.55 7.07
C PRO A 350 -8.01 3.80 8.15
N ARG A 351 -7.84 3.20 9.34
CA ARG A 351 -8.69 3.47 10.53
C ARG A 351 -8.66 4.95 10.93
N HIS A 352 -7.49 5.59 10.81
CA HIS A 352 -7.28 7.00 11.12
C HIS A 352 -6.72 7.73 9.91
N GLY A 353 -7.29 8.89 9.57
CA GLY A 353 -6.86 9.70 8.42
C GLY A 353 -7.98 9.90 7.41
N VAL A 354 -7.61 10.24 6.18
CA VAL A 354 -8.56 10.43 5.08
C VAL A 354 -9.05 9.07 4.60
N ARG A 355 -10.36 8.85 4.58
CA ARG A 355 -10.97 7.62 4.05
C ARG A 355 -11.70 7.95 2.76
N LYS A 356 -11.67 7.05 1.79
CA LYS A 356 -12.36 7.21 0.51
C LYS A 356 -13.24 5.99 0.29
N LEU A 357 -14.53 6.10 0.62
CA LEU A 357 -15.48 4.96 0.60
C LEU A 357 -15.66 4.31 -0.78
N LYS A 358 -15.34 5.04 -1.86
CA LYS A 358 -15.31 4.52 -3.24
C LYS A 358 -14.03 3.76 -3.60
N SER A 359 -13.01 3.85 -2.76
CA SER A 359 -11.72 3.17 -2.92
C SER A 359 -11.62 2.04 -1.90
N VAL A 360 -10.84 1.01 -2.23
CA VAL A 360 -10.45 -0.06 -1.29
C VAL A 360 -9.24 0.32 -0.43
N GLY A 361 -8.77 1.56 -0.53
CA GLY A 361 -7.66 2.13 0.21
C GLY A 361 -6.31 1.98 -0.49
N PRO A 362 -5.23 2.47 0.15
CA PRO A 362 -3.87 2.26 -0.31
C PRO A 362 -3.40 0.81 -0.11
N ALA A 363 -2.30 0.45 -0.79
CA ALA A 363 -1.66 -0.84 -0.65
C ALA A 363 -1.15 -1.08 0.79
N VAL A 364 -1.37 -2.30 1.30
CA VAL A 364 -0.98 -2.73 2.65
C VAL A 364 -0.27 -4.07 2.56
N GLY A 365 1.06 -4.01 2.44
CA GLY A 365 1.92 -5.19 2.37
C GLY A 365 2.65 -5.32 1.04
N PRO A 366 2.00 -5.85 -0.01
CA PRO A 366 2.65 -6.05 -1.30
C PRO A 366 2.81 -4.73 -2.07
N GLU A 367 3.81 -4.70 -2.95
CA GLU A 367 3.93 -3.70 -4.00
C GLU A 367 2.73 -3.81 -4.94
N LEU A 368 2.14 -2.66 -5.30
CA LEU A 368 0.95 -2.54 -6.14
C LEU A 368 1.34 -1.82 -7.43
N ALA A 369 0.91 -2.36 -8.56
CA ALA A 369 1.04 -1.73 -9.88
C ALA A 369 -0.27 -1.83 -10.66
N VAL A 370 -0.55 -0.86 -11.52
CA VAL A 370 -1.68 -0.89 -12.46
C VAL A 370 -1.12 -0.95 -13.87
N LEU A 371 -1.22 -2.11 -14.52
CA LEU A 371 -0.59 -2.35 -15.82
C LEU A 371 -1.63 -2.32 -16.95
N GLU A 372 -1.30 -1.70 -18.09
CA GLU A 372 -2.15 -1.80 -19.29
C GLU A 372 -2.43 -3.27 -19.65
N ALA A 373 -3.70 -3.59 -19.92
CA ALA A 373 -4.15 -4.94 -20.21
C ALA A 373 -3.42 -5.50 -21.46
N TRP A 374 -2.51 -6.46 -21.24
CA TRP A 374 -1.69 -7.04 -22.30
C TRP A 374 -2.53 -7.96 -23.22
N PRO A 375 -2.41 -7.89 -24.56
CA PRO A 375 -3.09 -8.82 -25.44
C PRO A 375 -2.42 -10.20 -25.35
N SER A 376 -3.25 -11.22 -25.08
CA SER A 376 -2.92 -12.63 -25.23
C SER A 376 -2.24 -12.91 -26.58
N ASN A 377 -1.11 -13.63 -26.54
CA ASN A 377 -0.28 -14.14 -27.66
C ASN A 377 0.88 -13.25 -28.15
N LYS A 378 2.06 -13.44 -27.54
CA LYS A 378 3.33 -13.65 -28.29
C LYS A 378 4.40 -14.24 -27.34
N ARG A 379 4.78 -15.49 -27.59
CA ARG A 379 5.91 -16.19 -26.96
C ARG A 379 7.23 -15.55 -27.38
N VAL A 380 8.16 -15.39 -26.43
CA VAL A 380 9.60 -15.54 -26.69
C VAL A 380 10.12 -16.43 -25.56
N GLY A 381 10.45 -17.67 -25.91
CA GLY A 381 10.99 -18.64 -24.95
C GLY A 381 12.49 -18.46 -24.75
N LEU A 382 13.00 -18.96 -23.62
CA LEU A 382 13.98 -20.06 -23.60
C LEU A 382 14.20 -20.61 -22.17
N SER A 383 13.89 -21.90 -22.06
CA SER A 383 14.42 -22.99 -21.20
C SER A 383 14.93 -22.71 -19.79
N GLY A 384 14.30 -23.39 -18.84
CA GLY A 384 14.94 -23.78 -17.59
C GLY A 384 16.01 -24.86 -17.77
N ARG A 385 17.02 -24.82 -16.89
CA ARG A 385 17.70 -25.99 -16.31
C ARG A 385 18.56 -25.58 -15.11
N ASP A 386 18.45 -26.39 -14.07
CA ASP A 386 19.41 -26.72 -12.99
C ASP A 386 19.75 -25.69 -11.89
N LEU A 387 18.99 -25.81 -10.80
CA LEU A 387 19.41 -26.23 -9.44
C LEU A 387 20.80 -25.85 -8.91
N GLY A 388 20.84 -25.29 -7.69
CA GLY A 388 21.98 -25.51 -6.80
C GLY A 388 22.09 -24.57 -5.60
N ARG A 389 21.84 -25.11 -4.40
CA ARG A 389 22.26 -24.53 -3.10
C ARG A 389 23.77 -24.23 -3.08
N THR A 390 24.18 -22.98 -2.87
CA THR A 390 25.44 -22.50 -2.23
C THR A 390 25.46 -20.97 -2.41
N GLN A 391 25.66 -20.05 -1.47
CA GLN A 391 26.20 -20.01 -0.10
C GLN A 391 25.43 -18.89 0.68
N VAL A 392 24.85 -19.21 1.83
CA VAL A 392 24.43 -18.24 2.86
C VAL A 392 25.13 -18.62 4.18
N LYS A 393 26.46 -18.73 4.16
CA LYS A 393 27.20 -19.13 5.37
C LYS A 393 28.50 -18.37 5.67
N GLU A 394 28.78 -17.25 5.01
CA GLU A 394 30.01 -16.48 5.29
C GLU A 394 29.86 -14.97 5.45
N LEU A 395 28.66 -14.42 5.68
CA LEU A 395 28.51 -12.97 5.93
C LEU A 395 27.73 -12.59 7.19
N ILE A 396 27.71 -13.46 8.19
CA ILE A 396 27.35 -13.07 9.57
C ILE A 396 28.51 -13.45 10.50
N SER A 397 29.06 -12.42 11.17
CA SER A 397 30.22 -12.39 12.07
C SER A 397 31.56 -12.20 11.37
N PRO A 398 32.19 -11.01 11.45
CA PRO A 398 32.50 -10.36 12.73
C PRO A 398 32.30 -8.82 12.69
N CYS A 399 31.19 -8.31 13.25
CA CYS A 399 31.03 -6.88 13.57
C CYS A 399 30.22 -6.63 14.86
N LEU A 400 30.07 -7.65 15.73
CA LEU A 400 29.59 -7.45 17.09
C LEU A 400 30.80 -7.27 18.02
N LYS A 401 31.32 -6.04 18.03
CA LYS A 401 32.02 -5.37 19.15
C LYS A 401 32.65 -4.10 18.61
N GLU A 402 31.95 -2.97 18.76
CA GLU A 402 32.53 -1.69 19.17
C GLU A 402 31.43 -0.63 19.33
N SER A 403 31.53 0.12 20.42
CA SER A 403 30.57 1.09 20.94
C SER A 403 30.34 2.28 20.01
N TRP A 404 29.10 2.48 19.57
CA TRP A 404 28.66 3.62 18.74
C TRP A 404 28.11 4.81 19.55
N GLU A 405 28.79 5.20 20.64
CA GLU A 405 28.39 6.37 21.45
C GLU A 405 29.39 7.55 21.46
N SER A 406 30.49 7.54 20.68
CA SER A 406 31.48 8.64 20.75
C SER A 406 31.84 9.37 19.44
N ARG A 407 31.14 9.17 18.32
CA ARG A 407 31.52 9.79 17.02
C ARG A 407 30.45 10.59 16.29
N LEU A 408 29.51 11.20 17.03
CA LEU A 408 28.57 12.19 16.47
C LEU A 408 28.79 13.62 17.00
N GLU A 409 29.82 13.85 17.84
CA GLU A 409 30.00 15.14 18.52
C GLU A 409 30.74 16.22 17.71
N ASP A 410 31.34 15.90 16.55
CA ASP A 410 32.28 16.83 15.87
C ASP A 410 31.83 17.43 14.53
N ARG A 411 30.56 17.32 14.13
CA ARG A 411 30.10 17.86 12.82
C ARG A 411 28.88 18.76 12.83
N ILE A 412 28.71 19.60 13.86
CA ILE A 412 27.77 20.73 13.79
C ILE A 412 28.45 22.00 14.31
N GLY A 413 28.61 22.97 13.41
CA GLY A 413 29.23 24.26 13.66
C GLY A 413 28.63 25.02 14.84
N VAL A 414 29.46 25.90 15.40
CA VAL A 414 29.40 26.58 16.71
C VAL A 414 28.07 27.29 17.06
N GLY A 415 27.12 27.44 16.12
CA GLY A 415 25.76 27.94 16.39
C GLY A 415 24.77 26.92 16.98
N GLY A 416 25.00 25.61 16.81
CA GLY A 416 24.07 24.55 17.21
C GLY A 416 24.07 24.20 18.71
N ARG A 417 25.04 24.68 19.49
CA ARG A 417 25.24 24.29 20.91
C ARG A 417 24.55 25.19 21.93
N GLN A 418 24.09 26.39 21.57
CA GLN A 418 23.61 27.38 22.54
C GLN A 418 22.19 27.09 23.07
N TRP A 419 21.34 26.36 22.33
CA TRP A 419 19.95 26.14 22.76
C TRP A 419 19.84 25.20 23.96
N ARG A 420 20.68 24.15 24.05
CA ARG A 420 20.69 23.22 25.19
C ARG A 420 21.08 23.92 26.50
N GLY A 421 22.08 24.79 26.46
CA GLY A 421 22.52 25.57 27.62
C GLY A 421 21.54 26.68 28.04
N ALA A 422 20.69 27.16 27.13
CA ALA A 422 19.57 28.04 27.45
C ALA A 422 18.39 27.27 28.07
N LEU A 423 18.09 26.07 27.54
CA LEU A 423 17.04 25.18 28.04
C LEU A 423 17.34 24.70 29.46
N HIS A 424 18.57 24.26 29.73
CA HIS A 424 19.02 23.83 31.06
C HIS A 424 18.94 24.97 32.10
N ARG A 425 19.25 26.21 31.70
CA ARG A 425 19.11 27.39 32.57
C ARG A 425 17.65 27.77 32.84
N PHE A 426 16.73 27.41 31.95
CA PHE A 426 15.30 27.58 32.11
C PHE A 426 14.69 26.50 33.01
N GLU A 427 15.09 25.24 32.82
CA GLU A 427 14.55 24.07 33.55
C GLU A 427 14.86 24.08 35.06
N HIS A 428 15.90 24.79 35.50
CA HIS A 428 16.30 24.86 36.90
C HIS A 428 15.82 26.10 37.68
N ARG A 429 14.93 26.93 37.11
CA ARG A 429 14.43 28.14 37.80
C ARG A 429 13.02 27.97 38.36
N SER A 430 12.87 28.28 39.64
CA SER A 430 11.63 28.14 40.41
C SER A 430 10.59 29.26 40.18
N LYS A 431 10.94 30.36 39.49
CA LYS A 431 10.00 31.41 39.02
C LYS A 431 10.33 31.81 37.57
N VAL A 432 9.40 31.57 36.65
CA VAL A 432 9.56 31.86 35.21
C VAL A 432 8.97 33.23 34.87
N ARG A 433 9.77 34.12 34.26
CA ARG A 433 9.31 35.42 33.71
C ARG A 433 9.10 35.30 32.20
N LEU A 434 8.22 36.13 31.63
CA LEU A 434 7.93 36.16 30.18
C LEU A 434 9.19 36.38 29.32
N ALA A 435 10.14 37.20 29.77
CA ALA A 435 11.40 37.44 29.06
C ALA A 435 12.29 36.18 28.99
N ASP A 436 12.31 35.37 30.07
CA ASP A 436 13.08 34.13 30.13
C ASP A 436 12.43 33.03 29.24
N PHE A 437 11.08 33.02 29.17
CA PHE A 437 10.29 32.18 28.26
C PHE A 437 10.52 32.54 26.78
N ASN A 438 10.50 33.82 26.44
CA ASN A 438 10.79 34.31 25.08
C ASN A 438 12.22 33.96 24.64
N GLY A 439 13.19 34.08 25.54
CA GLY A 439 14.57 33.67 25.29
C GLY A 439 14.71 32.17 24.99
N ALA A 440 14.00 31.32 25.74
CA ALA A 440 14.02 29.88 25.53
C ALA A 440 13.38 29.47 24.19
N ILE A 441 12.20 30.03 23.85
CA ILE A 441 11.54 29.77 22.56
C ILE A 441 12.40 30.25 21.39
N HIS A 442 13.02 31.42 21.50
CA HIS A 442 13.91 31.95 20.46
C HIS A 442 15.15 31.07 20.26
N ALA A 443 15.71 30.52 21.32
CA ALA A 443 16.82 29.57 21.24
C ALA A 443 16.39 28.23 20.61
N CYS A 444 15.20 27.71 20.95
CA CYS A 444 14.62 26.53 20.30
C CYS A 444 14.34 26.75 18.81
N ALA A 445 13.92 27.95 18.43
CA ALA A 445 13.70 28.33 17.03
C ALA A 445 15.01 28.33 16.23
N LYS A 446 16.10 28.88 16.79
CA LYS A 446 17.44 28.80 16.17
C LYS A 446 17.97 27.36 16.06
N GLY A 447 17.55 26.46 16.95
CA GLY A 447 17.92 25.04 16.95
C GLY A 447 17.00 24.12 16.15
N SER A 448 15.96 24.65 15.48
CA SER A 448 14.93 23.87 14.76
C SER A 448 14.21 22.82 15.63
N GLN A 449 14.04 23.07 16.94
CA GLN A 449 13.50 22.10 17.91
C GLN A 449 12.02 22.36 18.26
N TRP A 450 11.11 22.14 17.31
CA TRP A 450 9.67 22.43 17.49
C TRP A 450 8.99 21.68 18.64
N ARG A 451 9.42 20.44 18.94
CA ARG A 451 8.86 19.61 20.02
C ARG A 451 9.07 20.24 21.39
N HIS A 452 10.26 20.80 21.62
CA HIS A 452 10.58 21.49 22.86
C HIS A 452 9.81 22.80 22.99
N THR A 453 9.62 23.53 21.88
CA THR A 453 8.77 24.74 21.85
C THR A 453 7.31 24.45 22.26
N LEU A 454 6.77 23.32 21.83
CA LEU A 454 5.39 22.89 22.12
C LEU A 454 5.26 22.37 23.57
N LEU A 455 6.23 21.58 24.05
CA LEU A 455 6.33 21.15 25.46
C LEU A 455 6.44 22.33 26.44
N GLN A 456 7.18 23.37 26.07
CA GLN A 456 7.35 24.58 26.89
C GLN A 456 6.03 25.37 27.00
N ARG A 457 5.20 25.43 25.95
CA ARG A 457 3.86 26.03 26.02
C ARG A 457 2.89 25.23 26.90
N VAL A 458 2.92 23.91 26.82
CA VAL A 458 2.07 23.03 27.66
C VAL A 458 2.46 23.10 29.14
N ARG A 459 3.74 23.34 29.45
CA ARG A 459 4.22 23.49 30.83
C ARG A 459 3.94 24.87 31.44
N CYS A 460 3.84 25.92 30.62
CA CYS A 460 3.69 27.31 31.08
C CYS A 460 2.26 27.85 30.91
N CYS A 461 1.22 27.02 31.10
CA CYS A 461 -0.19 27.39 30.93
C CYS A 461 -0.65 28.60 31.79
N SER A 462 0.15 29.08 32.74
CA SER A 462 -0.10 30.26 33.59
C SER A 462 0.45 31.58 33.04
N LEU A 463 1.24 31.58 31.95
CA LEU A 463 1.79 32.78 31.32
C LEU A 463 1.05 33.07 30.01
N VAL A 464 0.55 34.30 29.82
CA VAL A 464 -0.04 34.75 28.56
C VAL A 464 1.09 35.00 27.55
N PRO A 465 1.23 34.22 26.46
CA PRO A 465 2.31 34.41 25.50
C PRO A 465 2.09 35.70 24.70
N ASP A 466 3.18 36.40 24.38
CA ASP A 466 3.14 37.63 23.58
C ASP A 466 3.46 37.38 22.10
N VAL A 467 3.35 38.41 21.27
CA VAL A 467 3.60 38.34 19.81
C VAL A 467 5.02 37.83 19.48
N ILE A 468 5.99 38.02 20.38
CA ILE A 468 7.38 37.56 20.21
C ILE A 468 7.49 36.06 20.46
N SER A 469 6.79 35.52 21.47
CA SER A 469 6.66 34.08 21.70
C SER A 469 6.03 33.38 20.49
N PHE A 470 4.98 33.98 19.94
CA PHE A 470 4.23 33.42 18.80
C PHE A 470 5.03 33.41 17.50
N SER A 471 5.66 34.53 17.14
CA SER A 471 6.49 34.64 15.93
C SER A 471 7.73 33.73 15.97
N SER A 472 8.36 33.58 17.14
CA SER A 472 9.48 32.66 17.34
C SER A 472 9.02 31.19 17.27
N SER A 473 7.83 30.89 17.77
CA SER A 473 7.24 29.55 17.64
C SER A 473 6.93 29.20 16.18
N ILE A 474 6.28 30.10 15.44
CA ILE A 474 6.01 29.95 14.00
C ILE A 474 7.32 29.71 13.24
N SER A 475 8.38 30.45 13.57
CA SER A 475 9.72 30.27 12.98
C SER A 475 10.34 28.90 13.31
N ALA A 476 10.12 28.36 14.51
CA ALA A 476 10.57 27.02 14.88
C ALA A 476 9.83 25.93 14.10
N PHE A 477 8.50 26.04 13.95
CA PHE A 477 7.72 25.11 13.13
C PHE A 477 8.10 25.22 11.64
N ALA A 478 8.38 26.43 11.17
CA ALA A 478 8.87 26.71 9.83
C ALA A 478 10.23 26.06 9.54
N ALA A 479 11.18 26.19 10.46
CA ALA A 479 12.51 25.60 10.34
C ALA A 479 12.50 24.06 10.34
N SER A 480 11.42 23.44 10.82
CA SER A 480 11.21 21.99 10.87
C SER A 480 10.23 21.45 9.80
N SER A 481 9.90 22.24 8.76
CA SER A 481 9.00 21.85 7.67
C SER A 481 7.56 21.50 8.10
N ARG A 482 7.06 22.11 9.18
CA ARG A 482 5.72 21.87 9.79
C ARG A 482 4.76 23.04 9.55
N TRP A 483 4.40 23.30 8.30
CA TRP A 483 3.62 24.49 7.91
C TRP A 483 2.15 24.48 8.41
N LEU A 484 1.51 23.31 8.52
CA LEU A 484 0.12 23.19 9.01
C LEU A 484 -0.01 23.61 10.48
N GLN A 485 0.91 23.17 11.34
CA GLN A 485 0.95 23.60 12.74
C GLN A 485 1.26 25.10 12.86
N ALA A 486 2.12 25.64 11.99
CA ALA A 486 2.40 27.06 11.92
C ALA A 486 1.17 27.89 11.51
N LEU A 487 0.34 27.36 10.59
CA LEU A 487 -0.91 27.99 10.15
C LEU A 487 -1.98 28.01 11.26
N GLN A 488 -2.12 26.89 12.00
CA GLN A 488 -3.00 26.82 13.17
C GLN A 488 -2.60 27.82 14.26
N LEU A 489 -1.30 28.03 14.44
CA LEU A 489 -0.76 29.05 15.34
C LEU A 489 -1.05 30.48 14.84
N LEU A 490 -0.92 30.72 13.53
CA LEU A 490 -1.25 32.01 12.91
C LEU A 490 -2.75 32.34 13.01
N ALA A 491 -3.61 31.32 12.99
CA ALA A 491 -5.07 31.44 13.12
C ALA A 491 -5.59 31.54 14.58
N SER A 492 -4.70 31.46 15.58
CA SER A 492 -5.06 31.52 17.00
C SER A 492 -5.24 32.97 17.53
N THR A 493 -5.85 33.13 18.71
CA THR A 493 -6.48 34.35 19.27
C THR A 493 -5.65 35.64 19.43
N CYS A 494 -4.39 35.71 19.00
CA CYS A 494 -3.56 36.91 19.09
C CYS A 494 -3.44 37.62 17.73
N ARG A 495 -3.66 38.94 17.69
CA ARG A 495 -3.57 39.76 16.45
C ARG A 495 -2.19 39.57 15.78
N PRO A 496 -2.10 38.88 14.62
CA PRO A 496 -0.83 38.67 13.94
C PRO A 496 -0.32 39.99 13.32
N ASN A 497 1.00 40.19 13.30
CA ASN A 497 1.64 41.36 12.70
C ASN A 497 2.44 40.98 11.45
N VAL A 498 3.04 41.96 10.76
CA VAL A 498 3.83 41.76 9.52
C VAL A 498 4.93 40.70 9.71
N PHE A 499 5.54 40.61 10.90
CA PHE A 499 6.60 39.63 11.19
C PHE A 499 6.08 38.20 11.31
N SER A 500 4.93 37.99 11.96
CA SER A 500 4.29 36.67 12.06
C SER A 500 3.88 36.13 10.69
N PHE A 501 3.30 36.98 9.84
CA PHE A 501 2.95 36.63 8.46
C PHE A 501 4.19 36.36 7.60
N SER A 502 5.23 37.19 7.70
CA SER A 502 6.47 37.01 6.92
C SER A 502 7.22 35.72 7.30
N SER A 503 7.26 35.40 8.60
CA SER A 503 7.89 34.17 9.10
C SER A 503 7.13 32.92 8.64
N PHE A 504 5.81 33.00 8.55
CA PHE A 504 4.97 31.94 7.98
C PHE A 504 5.19 31.79 6.47
N ILE A 505 5.22 32.89 5.71
CA ILE A 505 5.42 32.83 4.25
C ILE A 505 6.81 32.25 3.91
N SER A 506 7.86 32.58 4.67
CA SER A 506 9.18 31.95 4.54
C SER A 506 9.21 30.48 4.99
N ALA A 507 8.27 30.05 5.86
CA ALA A 507 8.06 28.63 6.15
C ALA A 507 7.56 27.87 4.92
N CYS A 508 6.58 28.45 4.22
CA CYS A 508 5.98 27.88 3.03
C CYS A 508 6.98 27.73 1.87
N GLU A 509 8.00 28.60 1.81
CA GLU A 509 9.13 28.51 0.89
C GLU A 509 9.90 27.19 1.07
N LYS A 510 10.27 26.84 2.32
CA LYS A 510 11.04 25.61 2.60
C LYS A 510 10.26 24.32 2.36
N THR A 511 8.93 24.39 2.33
CA THR A 511 8.05 23.24 2.11
C THR A 511 7.40 23.23 0.72
N ALA A 512 7.77 24.16 -0.17
CA ALA A 512 7.22 24.33 -1.53
C ALA A 512 5.68 24.50 -1.60
N VAL A 513 5.04 25.03 -0.54
CA VAL A 513 3.57 25.20 -0.44
C VAL A 513 3.17 26.63 -0.83
N TRP A 514 3.31 26.96 -2.10
CA TRP A 514 3.12 28.31 -2.63
C TRP A 514 1.68 28.84 -2.58
N ARG A 515 0.66 27.96 -2.71
CA ARG A 515 -0.76 28.38 -2.68
C ARG A 515 -1.15 28.98 -1.34
N THR A 516 -0.72 28.35 -0.26
CA THR A 516 -0.95 28.83 1.10
C THR A 516 -0.16 30.11 1.36
N ALA A 517 1.09 30.20 0.86
CA ALA A 517 1.88 31.42 0.94
C ALA A 517 1.20 32.61 0.25
N LEU A 518 0.64 32.40 -0.94
CA LEU A 518 -0.12 33.40 -1.70
C LEU A 518 -1.45 33.79 -1.04
N ALA A 519 -2.21 32.80 -0.57
CA ALA A 519 -3.47 33.04 0.12
C ALA A 519 -3.25 33.88 1.38
N VAL A 520 -2.20 33.57 2.15
CA VAL A 520 -1.84 34.33 3.35
C VAL A 520 -1.35 35.73 2.98
N LEU A 521 -0.51 35.90 1.96
CA LEU A 521 -0.06 37.21 1.50
C LEU A 521 -1.22 38.11 1.04
N ARG A 522 -2.20 37.55 0.31
CA ARG A 522 -3.40 38.25 -0.18
C ARG A 522 -4.38 38.60 0.94
N GLY A 523 -4.42 37.81 2.02
CA GLY A 523 -5.26 38.05 3.18
C GLY A 523 -4.64 38.96 4.26
N MET A 524 -3.37 39.36 4.15
CA MET A 524 -2.74 40.32 5.08
C MET A 524 -3.48 41.68 5.15
N PRO A 525 -3.93 42.28 4.02
CA PRO A 525 -4.68 43.55 4.03
C PRO A 525 -6.04 43.44 4.73
N ASP A 526 -6.71 42.28 4.64
CA ASP A 526 -7.99 42.02 5.32
C ASP A 526 -7.83 42.02 6.85
N GLY A 527 -6.63 41.73 7.34
CA GLY A 527 -6.22 41.85 8.74
C GLY A 527 -5.65 43.22 9.14
N ALA A 528 -5.76 44.25 8.29
CA ALA A 528 -5.14 45.57 8.46
C ALA A 528 -3.59 45.55 8.57
N VAL A 529 -2.94 44.54 7.98
CA VAL A 529 -1.47 44.39 7.96
C VAL A 529 -0.95 44.60 6.55
N VAL A 530 -0.10 45.60 6.34
CA VAL A 530 0.47 45.89 5.01
C VAL A 530 1.66 44.96 4.73
N PRO A 531 1.63 44.15 3.64
CA PRO A 531 2.79 43.34 3.28
C PRO A 531 4.01 44.22 2.98
N ASN A 532 5.20 43.80 3.39
CA ASN A 532 6.45 44.49 3.11
C ASN A 532 7.26 43.75 2.03
N VAL A 533 8.46 44.27 1.70
CA VAL A 533 9.36 43.68 0.68
C VAL A 533 9.76 42.25 1.04
N VAL A 534 9.91 41.93 2.34
CA VAL A 534 10.28 40.60 2.83
C VAL A 534 9.15 39.59 2.62
N SER A 535 7.91 39.92 3.00
CA SER A 535 6.75 39.02 2.82
C SER A 535 6.51 38.72 1.34
N ARG A 536 6.66 39.71 0.46
CA ARG A 536 6.50 39.54 -1.00
C ARG A 536 7.65 38.72 -1.60
N SER A 537 8.90 38.98 -1.20
CA SER A 537 10.06 38.24 -1.71
C SER A 537 10.00 36.76 -1.32
N SER A 538 9.65 36.44 -0.07
CA SER A 538 9.47 35.05 0.36
C SER A 538 8.34 34.34 -0.36
N ALA A 539 7.25 35.04 -0.73
CA ALA A 539 6.18 34.46 -1.53
C ALA A 539 6.62 34.16 -2.97
N VAL A 540 7.42 35.05 -3.59
CA VAL A 540 8.03 34.82 -4.91
C VAL A 540 8.98 33.62 -4.88
N SER A 541 9.83 33.50 -3.85
CA SER A 541 10.70 32.33 -3.66
C SER A 541 9.91 31.04 -3.43
N ALA A 542 8.80 31.09 -2.70
CA ALA A 542 7.93 29.93 -2.50
C ALA A 542 7.31 29.44 -3.81
N ILE A 543 6.94 30.35 -4.72
CA ILE A 543 6.48 30.00 -6.08
C ILE A 543 7.61 29.35 -6.89
N ALA A 544 8.83 29.91 -6.81
CA ALA A 544 10.01 29.40 -7.51
C ALA A 544 10.39 27.98 -7.07
N SER A 545 10.20 27.65 -5.79
CA SER A 545 10.49 26.32 -5.24
C SER A 545 9.51 25.21 -5.66
N SER A 546 8.41 25.54 -6.36
CA SER A 546 7.38 24.57 -6.73
C SER A 546 7.74 23.72 -7.96
N THR A 547 7.14 22.53 -8.08
CA THR A 547 7.39 21.60 -9.21
C THR A 547 6.75 22.05 -10.52
N SER A 548 5.74 22.93 -10.49
CA SER A 548 5.02 23.43 -11.67
C SER A 548 5.61 24.76 -12.16
N SER A 549 5.89 24.90 -13.45
CA SER A 549 6.31 26.19 -14.05
C SER A 549 5.17 27.21 -13.94
N ARG A 550 5.29 28.19 -13.03
CA ARG A 550 4.28 29.21 -12.72
C ARG A 550 4.86 30.63 -12.72
N TRP A 551 5.73 30.90 -13.69
CA TRP A 551 6.42 32.17 -13.90
C TRP A 551 5.48 33.39 -13.95
N ALA A 552 4.28 33.26 -14.56
CA ALA A 552 3.32 34.36 -14.68
C ALA A 552 2.81 34.88 -13.32
N ALA A 553 2.65 34.01 -12.33
CA ALA A 553 2.25 34.40 -10.97
C ALA A 553 3.40 35.08 -10.21
N ALA A 554 4.64 34.64 -10.41
CA ALA A 554 5.83 35.27 -9.86
C ALA A 554 6.07 36.67 -10.48
N LEU A 555 5.84 36.83 -11.79
CA LEU A 555 5.89 38.11 -12.49
C LEU A 555 4.86 39.10 -11.97
N GLY A 556 3.60 38.68 -11.82
CA GLY A 556 2.53 39.54 -11.29
C GLY A 556 2.88 40.12 -9.92
N LEU A 557 3.38 39.28 -9.01
CA LEU A 557 3.84 39.73 -7.69
C LEU A 557 5.06 40.64 -7.73
N THR A 558 5.96 40.43 -8.70
CA THR A 558 7.16 41.26 -8.88
C THR A 558 6.78 42.64 -9.41
N ALA A 559 5.80 42.72 -10.32
CA ALA A 559 5.28 43.99 -10.85
C ALA A 559 4.50 44.81 -9.81
N GLU A 560 3.81 44.14 -8.89
CA GLU A 560 3.07 44.78 -7.77
C GLU A 560 3.98 45.25 -6.62
N ALA A 561 5.26 44.85 -6.60
CA ALA A 561 6.19 45.22 -5.54
C ALA A 561 6.66 46.68 -5.68
N LYS A 562 6.38 47.53 -4.68
CA LYS A 562 7.00 48.86 -4.57
C LYS A 562 8.49 48.68 -4.24
N ALA A 563 9.38 48.99 -5.20
CA ALA A 563 10.84 48.82 -5.14
C ALA A 563 11.33 47.36 -5.00
N PRO A 564 11.23 46.55 -6.08
CA PRO A 564 11.77 45.20 -6.09
C PRO A 564 13.29 45.21 -5.91
N ASN A 565 13.81 44.30 -5.10
CA ASN A 565 15.25 44.16 -4.84
C ASN A 565 15.82 42.94 -5.56
N VAL A 566 17.14 42.72 -5.42
CA VAL A 566 17.84 41.59 -6.05
C VAL A 566 17.15 40.25 -5.74
N PHE A 567 16.69 40.03 -4.50
CA PHE A 567 16.01 38.79 -4.11
C PHE A 567 14.66 38.59 -4.80
N THR A 568 13.86 39.65 -4.98
CA THR A 568 12.56 39.57 -5.68
C THR A 568 12.76 39.16 -7.13
N PHE A 569 13.74 39.78 -7.81
CA PHE A 569 14.06 39.41 -9.19
C PHE A 569 14.75 38.05 -9.32
N SER A 570 15.68 37.70 -8.43
CA SER A 570 16.32 36.37 -8.43
C SER A 570 15.29 35.25 -8.27
N GLY A 571 14.33 35.40 -7.36
CA GLY A 571 13.25 34.42 -7.18
C GLY A 571 12.34 34.32 -8.42
N ALA A 572 12.04 35.43 -9.09
CA ALA A 572 11.27 35.43 -10.33
C ALA A 572 12.02 34.74 -11.48
N VAL A 573 13.33 35.00 -11.62
CA VAL A 573 14.18 34.35 -12.62
C VAL A 573 14.29 32.84 -12.36
N SER A 574 14.45 32.42 -11.10
CA SER A 574 14.45 30.99 -10.73
C SER A 574 13.10 30.30 -11.00
N ALA A 575 11.97 30.99 -10.85
CA ALA A 575 10.67 30.44 -11.20
C ALA A 575 10.51 30.16 -12.72
N CYS A 576 11.30 30.83 -13.57
CA CYS A 576 11.33 30.64 -15.01
C CYS A 576 12.21 29.45 -15.46
N GLU A 577 13.00 28.84 -14.57
CA GLU A 577 13.93 27.74 -14.86
C GLU A 577 13.25 26.51 -15.50
N LYS A 578 11.95 26.31 -15.26
CA LYS A 578 11.19 25.11 -15.70
C LYS A 578 10.32 25.30 -16.95
N GLY A 579 10.49 26.35 -17.75
CA GLY A 579 9.80 26.37 -19.05
C GLY A 579 9.85 27.62 -19.91
N GLU A 580 10.28 28.79 -19.40
CA GLU A 580 10.23 30.04 -20.19
C GLU A 580 11.55 30.82 -20.10
N TRP A 581 12.54 30.38 -20.87
CA TRP A 581 13.88 30.99 -20.91
C TRP A 581 13.87 32.44 -21.40
N LEU A 582 12.99 32.79 -22.35
CA LEU A 582 12.82 34.16 -22.86
C LEU A 582 12.39 35.14 -21.76
N VAL A 583 11.52 34.69 -20.86
CA VAL A 583 11.04 35.49 -19.72
C VAL A 583 12.16 35.68 -18.69
N ALA A 584 13.00 34.67 -18.47
CA ALA A 584 14.17 34.78 -17.59
C ALA A 584 15.17 35.83 -18.10
N LEU A 585 15.41 35.89 -19.41
CA LEU A 585 16.28 36.90 -20.05
C LEU A 585 15.68 38.30 -19.98
N LEU A 586 14.37 38.43 -20.25
CA LEU A 586 13.66 39.71 -20.13
C LEU A 586 13.70 40.22 -18.69
N LEU A 587 13.62 39.33 -17.69
CA LEU A 587 13.75 39.69 -16.28
C LEU A 587 15.15 40.23 -15.95
N LEU A 588 16.22 39.67 -16.51
CA LEU A 588 17.58 40.22 -16.32
C LEU A 588 17.75 41.62 -16.94
N GLU A 589 17.12 41.88 -18.09
CA GLU A 589 17.13 43.22 -18.70
C GLU A 589 16.29 44.22 -17.92
N THR A 590 15.14 43.80 -17.40
CA THR A 590 14.31 44.67 -16.52
C THR A 590 14.99 44.98 -15.19
N MET A 591 15.83 44.09 -14.65
CA MET A 591 16.69 44.40 -13.49
C MET A 591 17.63 45.58 -13.77
N LYS A 592 18.27 45.61 -14.96
CA LYS A 592 19.14 46.72 -15.38
C LYS A 592 18.35 48.02 -15.52
N ALA A 593 17.16 47.97 -16.13
CA ALA A 593 16.26 49.12 -16.25
C ALA A 593 15.78 49.65 -14.89
N ALA A 594 15.60 48.77 -13.91
CA ALA A 594 15.24 49.10 -12.52
C ALA A 594 16.45 49.54 -11.65
N ARG A 595 17.66 49.67 -12.23
CA ARG A 595 18.93 49.96 -11.52
C ARG A 595 19.29 48.95 -10.42
N VAL A 596 18.83 47.70 -10.55
CA VAL A 596 19.16 46.60 -9.64
C VAL A 596 20.24 45.74 -10.30
N VAL A 597 21.41 45.66 -9.68
CA VAL A 597 22.53 44.86 -10.20
C VAL A 597 22.21 43.37 -10.05
N PRO A 598 22.14 42.58 -11.15
CA PRO A 598 21.95 41.14 -11.03
C PRO A 598 23.16 40.48 -10.36
N ASN A 599 22.90 39.48 -9.52
CA ASN A 599 23.95 38.70 -8.86
C ASN A 599 24.12 37.33 -9.55
N MET A 600 25.13 36.56 -9.10
CA MET A 600 25.42 35.23 -9.64
C MET A 600 24.23 34.26 -9.57
N VAL A 601 23.32 34.43 -8.61
CA VAL A 601 22.12 33.58 -8.48
C VAL A 601 21.14 33.85 -9.63
N SER A 602 20.88 35.12 -9.96
CA SER A 602 20.04 35.48 -11.11
C SER A 602 20.66 35.04 -12.44
N PHE A 603 21.97 35.20 -12.61
CA PHE A 603 22.66 34.78 -13.83
C PHE A 603 22.66 33.26 -14.00
N ASN A 604 23.00 32.50 -12.94
CA ASN A 604 23.03 31.04 -13.01
C ASN A 604 21.63 30.44 -13.25
N ALA A 605 20.58 31.03 -12.67
CA ALA A 605 19.20 30.63 -12.93
C ALA A 605 18.79 30.87 -14.40
N ALA A 606 19.24 31.97 -15.01
CA ALA A 606 18.98 32.24 -16.43
C ALA A 606 19.80 31.33 -17.37
N ILE A 607 21.03 30.99 -17.00
CA ILE A 607 21.87 30.02 -17.74
C ILE A 607 21.21 28.62 -17.68
N SER A 608 20.74 28.17 -16.51
CA SER A 608 20.05 26.87 -16.39
C SER A 608 18.66 26.86 -17.05
N ALA A 609 17.94 27.97 -17.06
CA ALA A 609 16.71 28.10 -17.86
C ALA A 609 16.99 27.93 -19.37
N SER A 610 18.12 28.47 -19.84
CA SER A 610 18.56 28.35 -21.24
C SER A 610 19.04 26.93 -21.59
N GLU A 611 19.71 26.25 -20.65
CA GLU A 611 20.09 24.83 -20.74
C GLU A 611 18.85 23.93 -20.95
N LYS A 612 17.86 24.05 -20.07
CA LYS A 612 16.63 23.22 -20.12
C LYS A 612 15.76 23.48 -21.35
N ALA A 613 15.90 24.65 -21.96
CA ALA A 613 15.26 25.00 -23.22
C ALA A 613 16.09 24.62 -24.47
N LEU A 614 17.24 23.95 -24.29
CA LEU A 614 18.19 23.57 -25.35
C LEU A 614 18.72 24.75 -26.17
N GLN A 615 18.77 25.96 -25.59
CA GLN A 615 19.25 27.19 -26.23
C GLN A 615 20.70 27.50 -25.83
N TRP A 616 21.62 26.65 -26.28
CA TRP A 616 23.05 26.77 -25.98
C TRP A 616 23.72 28.10 -26.38
N PRO A 617 23.34 28.81 -27.48
CA PRO A 617 23.97 30.08 -27.82
C PRO A 617 23.67 31.18 -26.78
N CYS A 618 22.47 31.16 -26.21
CA CYS A 618 22.06 32.09 -25.17
C CYS A 618 22.79 31.81 -23.85
N ALA A 619 23.01 30.54 -23.50
CA ALA A 619 23.78 30.14 -22.32
C ALA A 619 25.24 30.60 -22.41
N LEU A 620 25.87 30.51 -23.58
CA LEU A 620 27.25 31.00 -23.83
C LEU A 620 27.36 32.53 -23.83
N ALA A 621 26.38 33.23 -24.40
CA ALA A 621 26.32 34.69 -24.37
C ALA A 621 26.14 35.22 -22.92
N LEU A 622 25.39 34.49 -22.09
CA LEU A 622 25.26 34.81 -20.66
C LEU A 622 26.54 34.48 -19.87
N LEU A 623 27.22 33.38 -20.19
CA LEU A 623 28.49 33.01 -19.55
C LEU A 623 29.59 34.05 -19.83
N SER A 624 29.68 34.54 -21.06
CA SER A 624 30.66 35.56 -21.48
C SER A 624 30.34 36.97 -20.96
N SER A 625 29.09 37.23 -20.55
CA SER A 625 28.67 38.50 -19.93
C SER A 625 28.64 38.46 -18.40
N ALA A 626 28.87 37.30 -17.78
CA ALA A 626 28.94 37.15 -16.33
C ALA A 626 30.22 37.80 -15.78
N PHE A 627 30.08 38.61 -14.74
CA PHE A 627 31.21 39.17 -14.01
C PHE A 627 31.80 38.05 -13.14
N GLU A 628 32.95 37.52 -13.56
CA GLU A 628 33.66 36.38 -12.92
C GLU A 628 32.84 35.07 -12.90
N PRO A 629 32.72 34.36 -14.04
CA PRO A 629 32.02 33.09 -14.10
C PRO A 629 32.69 32.07 -13.17
N ASN A 630 31.87 31.41 -12.35
CA ASN A 630 32.34 30.42 -11.38
C ASN A 630 32.05 28.99 -11.84
N VAL A 631 32.50 28.00 -11.08
CA VAL A 631 32.35 26.57 -11.42
C VAL A 631 30.88 26.19 -11.70
N ILE A 632 29.90 26.85 -11.06
CA ILE A 632 28.47 26.58 -11.29
C ILE A 632 28.04 27.14 -12.66
N SER A 633 28.49 28.33 -13.03
CA SER A 633 28.21 28.95 -14.34
C SER A 633 28.77 28.12 -15.49
N TYR A 634 30.03 27.67 -15.37
CA TYR A 634 30.64 26.76 -16.35
C TYR A 634 29.96 25.39 -16.39
N SER A 635 29.56 24.82 -15.24
CA SER A 635 28.88 23.52 -15.21
C SER A 635 27.54 23.55 -15.94
N SER A 636 26.71 24.58 -15.72
CA SER A 636 25.42 24.71 -16.42
C SER A 636 25.59 24.99 -17.92
N ALA A 637 26.64 25.71 -18.32
CA ALA A 637 26.96 25.93 -19.73
C ALA A 637 27.50 24.66 -20.42
N ILE A 638 28.33 23.87 -19.73
CA ILE A 638 28.86 22.58 -20.20
C ILE A 638 27.72 21.57 -20.43
N SER A 639 26.72 21.52 -19.54
CA SER A 639 25.54 20.66 -19.70
C SER A 639 24.64 21.06 -20.89
N ALA A 640 24.69 22.32 -21.33
CA ALA A 640 23.84 22.84 -22.39
C ALA A 640 24.38 22.56 -23.81
N VAL A 641 25.69 22.31 -23.95
CA VAL A 641 26.37 22.14 -25.25
C VAL A 641 26.62 20.67 -25.59
N SER A 642 26.85 20.38 -26.88
CA SER A 642 27.27 19.04 -27.31
C SER A 642 28.70 18.70 -26.82
N TRP A 643 29.08 17.42 -26.92
CA TRP A 643 30.35 16.93 -26.34
C TRP A 643 31.60 17.67 -26.84
N SER A 644 31.66 18.09 -28.11
CA SER A 644 32.86 18.75 -28.61
C SER A 644 33.06 20.19 -28.08
N PRO A 645 32.04 21.08 -27.99
CA PRO A 645 32.22 22.36 -27.30
C PRO A 645 32.35 22.24 -25.77
N ALA A 646 31.82 21.17 -25.15
CA ALA A 646 31.93 20.94 -23.70
C ALA A 646 33.39 20.79 -23.23
N LEU A 647 34.26 20.20 -24.05
CA LEU A 647 35.68 20.05 -23.76
C LEU A 647 36.43 21.38 -23.80
N ALA A 648 36.13 22.23 -24.77
CA ALA A 648 36.72 23.56 -24.87
C ALA A 648 36.37 24.44 -23.66
N LEU A 649 35.13 24.34 -23.16
CA LEU A 649 34.69 25.04 -21.94
C LEU A 649 35.34 24.50 -20.66
N LEU A 650 35.67 23.21 -20.60
CA LEU A 650 36.45 22.63 -19.51
C LEU A 650 37.90 23.10 -19.52
N ASP A 651 38.51 23.22 -20.70
CA ASP A 651 39.86 23.75 -20.87
C ASP A 651 39.90 25.24 -20.49
N GLU A 652 38.87 26.02 -20.85
CA GLU A 652 38.72 27.42 -20.45
C GLU A 652 38.53 27.56 -18.93
N LEU A 653 37.73 26.68 -18.30
CA LEU A 653 37.59 26.60 -16.85
C LEU A 653 38.94 26.31 -16.16
N ALA A 654 39.73 25.37 -16.70
CA ALA A 654 41.06 25.05 -16.16
C ALA A 654 42.06 26.21 -16.32
N MET A 655 42.03 26.93 -17.44
CA MET A 655 42.87 28.11 -17.66
C MET A 655 42.49 29.30 -16.78
N SER A 656 41.22 29.39 -16.35
CA SER A 656 40.74 30.42 -15.42
C SER A 656 41.23 30.24 -13.97
N GLY A 657 41.99 29.18 -13.68
CA GLY A 657 42.53 28.88 -12.34
C GLY A 657 41.54 28.18 -11.40
N SER A 658 40.37 27.77 -11.90
CA SER A 658 39.34 27.05 -11.13
C SER A 658 39.39 25.54 -11.40
N VAL A 659 39.40 24.72 -10.34
CA VAL A 659 39.44 23.26 -10.47
C VAL A 659 38.04 22.74 -10.87
N PRO A 660 37.91 21.98 -11.98
CA PRO A 660 36.63 21.37 -12.37
C PRO A 660 36.10 20.46 -11.25
N ASN A 661 34.83 20.63 -10.89
CA ASN A 661 34.21 19.80 -9.85
C ASN A 661 33.46 18.61 -10.45
N VAL A 662 32.96 17.74 -9.57
CA VAL A 662 32.23 16.51 -9.90
C VAL A 662 31.09 16.75 -10.89
N ILE A 663 30.40 17.89 -10.79
CA ILE A 663 29.26 18.24 -11.63
C ILE A 663 29.75 18.62 -13.04
N SER A 664 30.80 19.45 -13.15
CA SER A 664 31.41 19.84 -14.43
C SER A 664 31.98 18.63 -15.18
N LEU A 665 32.62 17.71 -14.47
CA LEU A 665 33.16 16.47 -15.03
C LEU A 665 32.04 15.51 -15.43
N SER A 666 31.00 15.35 -14.60
CA SER A 666 29.85 14.48 -14.94
C SER A 666 29.08 14.96 -16.17
N ALA A 667 28.93 16.27 -16.34
CA ALA A 667 28.26 16.89 -17.48
C ALA A 667 29.07 16.72 -18.78
N ALA A 668 30.39 16.82 -18.73
CA ALA A 668 31.25 16.69 -19.91
C ALA A 668 31.52 15.23 -20.33
N ILE A 669 31.47 14.27 -19.40
CA ILE A 669 31.83 12.87 -19.64
C ILE A 669 30.76 12.15 -20.50
N GLY A 670 29.46 12.43 -20.28
CA GLY A 670 28.36 11.85 -21.07
C GLY A 670 28.49 10.34 -21.32
N ASP A 671 28.04 9.86 -22.49
CA ASP A 671 28.07 8.44 -22.91
C ASP A 671 29.46 7.96 -23.41
N HIS A 672 30.52 8.77 -23.28
CA HIS A 672 31.83 8.52 -23.92
C HIS A 672 32.91 8.06 -22.92
N TRP A 673 32.83 6.80 -22.48
CA TRP A 673 33.70 6.18 -21.46
C TRP A 673 35.21 6.17 -21.77
N ASN A 674 35.61 6.04 -23.04
CA ASN A 674 37.04 6.01 -23.44
C ASN A 674 37.77 7.32 -23.13
N SER A 675 37.07 8.44 -23.28
CA SER A 675 37.63 9.77 -23.04
C SER A 675 37.61 10.14 -21.54
N ALA A 676 36.73 9.51 -20.75
CA ALA A 676 36.67 9.66 -19.28
C ALA A 676 37.92 9.10 -18.58
N LEU A 677 38.43 7.96 -19.07
CA LEU A 677 39.69 7.36 -18.60
C LEU A 677 40.91 8.22 -18.94
N GLU A 678 40.91 8.85 -20.12
CA GLU A 678 41.96 9.76 -20.57
C GLU A 678 41.96 11.07 -19.77
N LEU A 679 40.78 11.64 -19.50
CA LEU A 679 40.60 12.80 -18.60
C LEU A 679 41.09 12.50 -17.18
N LEU A 680 40.69 11.37 -16.58
CA LEU A 680 41.15 10.97 -15.24
C LEU A 680 42.67 10.71 -15.18
N ARG A 681 43.28 10.22 -16.25
CA ARG A 681 44.74 10.06 -16.34
C ARG A 681 45.47 11.40 -16.47
N ARG A 682 44.88 12.37 -17.18
CA ARG A 682 45.41 13.73 -17.34
C ARG A 682 45.31 14.56 -16.06
N CYS A 683 44.29 14.32 -15.24
CA CYS A 683 44.11 15.00 -13.94
C CYS A 683 45.10 14.57 -12.84
N GLY A 684 45.97 13.57 -13.06
CA GLY A 684 47.03 13.22 -12.10
C GLY A 684 46.54 12.72 -10.73
N GLN A 685 47.38 12.88 -9.68
CA GLN A 685 47.16 12.34 -8.31
C GLN A 685 46.02 13.00 -7.49
N GLU A 686 45.27 13.94 -8.05
CA GLU A 686 44.25 14.72 -7.31
C GLU A 686 42.80 14.25 -7.55
N ALA A 687 42.60 13.11 -8.23
CA ALA A 687 41.24 12.60 -8.48
C ALA A 687 40.56 12.13 -7.17
N SER A 688 39.55 12.89 -6.72
CA SER A 688 38.75 12.55 -5.54
C SER A 688 37.86 11.30 -5.73
N LEU A 689 37.45 10.66 -4.63
CA LEU A 689 36.48 9.54 -4.61
C LEU A 689 35.21 9.84 -5.42
N THR A 690 34.78 11.08 -5.42
CA THR A 690 33.57 11.52 -6.10
C THR A 690 33.77 11.59 -7.64
N SER A 691 34.99 11.89 -8.10
CA SER A 691 35.36 11.84 -9.53
C SER A 691 35.36 10.40 -10.06
N PHE A 692 35.82 9.45 -9.24
CA PHE A 692 35.72 8.02 -9.55
C PHE A 692 34.28 7.53 -9.56
N ASN A 693 33.43 7.96 -8.61
CA ASN A 693 32.00 7.59 -8.59
C ASN A 693 31.22 8.14 -9.79
N ALA A 694 31.57 9.33 -10.28
CA ALA A 694 30.99 9.89 -11.51
C ALA A 694 31.42 9.08 -12.75
N ALA A 695 32.70 8.74 -12.87
CA ALA A 695 33.20 7.91 -13.96
C ALA A 695 32.62 6.48 -13.93
N LEU A 696 32.47 5.88 -12.73
CA LEU A 696 31.80 4.60 -12.53
C LEU A 696 30.32 4.66 -12.92
N SER A 697 29.63 5.78 -12.64
CA SER A 697 28.22 5.97 -13.02
C SER A 697 28.04 6.14 -14.53
N ALA A 698 28.96 6.85 -15.19
CA ALA A 698 28.97 7.00 -16.65
C ALA A 698 29.29 5.69 -17.39
N CYS A 699 30.01 4.75 -16.75
CA CYS A 699 30.38 3.46 -17.32
C CYS A 699 29.33 2.35 -17.11
N SER A 700 28.06 2.70 -16.81
CA SER A 700 27.02 1.73 -16.49
C SER A 700 26.90 0.64 -17.58
N GLY A 701 27.01 -0.63 -17.17
CA GLY A 701 26.94 -1.80 -18.06
C GLY A 701 28.26 -2.31 -18.66
N LEU A 702 29.41 -1.65 -18.41
CA LEU A 702 30.72 -2.09 -18.92
C LEU A 702 31.65 -2.58 -17.79
N TRP A 703 31.41 -3.79 -17.28
CA TRP A 703 32.10 -4.36 -16.11
C TRP A 703 33.63 -4.37 -16.21
N LYS A 704 34.19 -4.62 -17.41
CA LYS A 704 35.65 -4.63 -17.62
C LYS A 704 36.30 -3.27 -17.35
N VAL A 705 35.58 -2.19 -17.65
CA VAL A 705 36.03 -0.81 -17.44
C VAL A 705 35.93 -0.43 -15.96
N VAL A 706 34.86 -0.90 -15.28
CA VAL A 706 34.68 -0.76 -13.82
C VAL A 706 35.84 -1.41 -13.05
N VAL A 707 36.29 -2.60 -13.47
CA VAL A 707 37.45 -3.28 -12.87
C VAL A 707 38.75 -2.48 -13.07
N GLN A 708 38.94 -1.89 -14.25
CA GLN A 708 40.11 -1.04 -14.53
C GLN A 708 40.10 0.25 -13.69
N LEU A 709 38.92 0.86 -13.50
CA LEU A 709 38.75 2.02 -12.63
C LEU A 709 39.02 1.68 -11.15
N TRP A 710 38.58 0.51 -10.67
CA TRP A 710 38.91 0.03 -9.33
C TRP A 710 40.40 -0.24 -9.11
N GLN A 711 41.08 -0.81 -10.12
CA GLN A 711 42.53 -0.97 -10.06
C GLN A 711 43.26 0.39 -10.02
N LEU A 712 42.73 1.40 -10.72
CA LEU A 712 43.28 2.75 -10.68
C LEU A 712 43.02 3.43 -9.32
N MET A 713 41.82 3.30 -8.74
CA MET A 713 41.50 3.77 -7.38
C MET A 713 42.44 3.15 -6.33
N SER A 714 42.68 1.84 -6.45
CA SER A 714 43.59 1.13 -5.55
C SER A 714 45.04 1.60 -5.69
N LYS A 715 45.53 1.83 -6.92
CA LYS A 715 46.86 2.40 -7.17
C LYS A 715 47.03 3.83 -6.64
N GLN A 716 45.96 4.62 -6.64
CA GLN A 716 45.95 5.99 -6.12
C GLN A 716 45.57 6.09 -4.62
N GLN A 717 45.40 4.95 -3.93
CA GLN A 717 45.00 4.88 -2.51
C GLN A 717 43.68 5.60 -2.18
N VAL A 718 42.72 5.61 -3.12
CA VAL A 718 41.38 6.18 -2.90
C VAL A 718 40.43 5.07 -2.45
N HIS A 719 39.91 5.18 -1.22
CA HIS A 719 39.03 4.17 -0.61
C HIS A 719 37.58 4.28 -1.12
N PRO A 720 36.98 3.21 -1.69
CA PRO A 720 35.59 3.21 -2.17
C PRO A 720 34.56 3.40 -1.05
N ASP A 721 33.44 4.06 -1.35
CA ASP A 721 32.30 4.21 -0.42
C ASP A 721 31.08 3.40 -0.86
N ALA A 722 30.00 3.45 -0.07
CA ALA A 722 28.76 2.74 -0.35
C ALA A 722 28.15 3.10 -1.73
N ILE A 723 28.44 4.28 -2.27
CA ILE A 723 28.00 4.70 -3.61
C ILE A 723 28.86 4.02 -4.68
N SER A 724 30.18 3.97 -4.50
CA SER A 724 31.10 3.20 -5.36
C SER A 724 30.65 1.75 -5.50
N PHE A 725 30.28 1.11 -4.39
CA PHE A 725 29.83 -0.29 -4.37
C PHE A 725 28.45 -0.47 -5.00
N ARG A 726 27.50 0.42 -4.74
CA ARG A 726 26.17 0.36 -5.37
C ARG A 726 26.22 0.49 -6.88
N VAL A 727 27.02 1.43 -7.39
CA VAL A 727 27.14 1.67 -8.84
C VAL A 727 27.91 0.55 -9.55
N ALA A 728 28.93 -0.02 -8.89
CA ALA A 728 29.60 -1.22 -9.38
C ALA A 728 28.66 -2.44 -9.41
N ALA A 729 27.82 -2.61 -8.39
CA ALA A 729 26.81 -3.68 -8.33
C ALA A 729 25.76 -3.54 -9.44
N ALA A 730 25.22 -2.34 -9.65
CA ALA A 730 24.28 -2.06 -10.75
C ALA A 730 24.91 -2.28 -12.14
N SER A 731 26.22 -2.04 -12.29
CA SER A 731 26.95 -2.31 -13.53
C SER A 731 27.17 -3.82 -13.75
N CYS A 732 27.30 -4.59 -12.68
CA CYS A 732 27.35 -6.06 -12.72
C CYS A 732 25.98 -6.67 -13.08
N GLU A 733 24.88 -6.12 -12.56
CA GLU A 733 23.49 -6.53 -12.88
C GLU A 733 23.18 -6.43 -14.38
N LEU A 734 23.70 -5.40 -15.06
CA LEU A 734 23.53 -5.23 -16.52
C LEU A 734 24.46 -6.12 -17.36
N SER A 735 25.60 -6.55 -16.81
CA SER A 735 26.58 -7.38 -17.53
C SER A 735 26.28 -8.88 -17.53
N GLY A 736 25.29 -9.34 -16.74
CA GLY A 736 24.78 -10.70 -16.78
C GLY A 736 24.13 -11.08 -18.13
N SER A 737 23.94 -10.12 -19.04
CA SER A 737 23.34 -10.34 -20.37
C SER A 737 24.31 -10.25 -21.56
N ALA A 738 25.63 -10.09 -21.37
CA ALA A 738 26.54 -9.86 -22.50
C ALA A 738 27.85 -10.65 -22.45
N ALA A 739 27.80 -11.89 -22.93
CA ALA A 739 28.95 -12.54 -23.54
C ALA A 739 28.48 -13.37 -24.74
N LEU A 740 28.53 -12.79 -25.95
CA LEU A 740 28.73 -13.46 -27.25
C LEU A 740 28.80 -12.40 -28.39
N GLY A 741 30.01 -12.14 -28.91
CA GLY A 741 30.30 -11.69 -30.29
C GLY A 741 29.98 -10.23 -30.74
N PRO A 742 30.74 -9.64 -31.70
CA PRO A 742 30.62 -8.22 -32.09
C PRO A 742 29.60 -7.94 -33.21
N ALA A 743 28.88 -6.83 -33.01
CA ALA A 743 28.25 -5.86 -33.94
C ALA A 743 27.91 -6.23 -35.40
N GLY A 744 26.61 -6.24 -35.71
CA GLY A 744 26.03 -5.76 -36.98
C GLY A 744 25.39 -4.36 -36.79
N PRO A 745 25.20 -3.56 -37.86
CA PRO A 745 24.90 -2.14 -37.74
C PRO A 745 23.51 -1.86 -37.18
N ALA A 746 23.43 -0.76 -36.44
CA ALA A 746 22.32 -0.34 -35.61
C ALA A 746 20.99 -0.16 -36.37
N GLY A 747 19.99 -0.97 -36.02
CA GLY A 747 18.59 -0.55 -36.05
C GLY A 747 18.28 0.37 -34.85
N PRO A 748 17.24 1.23 -34.93
CA PRO A 748 16.96 2.22 -33.90
C PRO A 748 16.67 1.53 -32.57
N ARG A 749 17.48 1.82 -31.53
CA ARG A 749 17.27 1.32 -30.18
C ARG A 749 15.97 1.91 -29.60
N PRO A 750 15.15 1.14 -28.87
CA PRO A 750 14.07 1.68 -28.08
C PRO A 750 14.64 2.59 -26.99
N ARG A 751 13.98 3.73 -26.77
CA ARG A 751 14.29 4.68 -25.71
C ARG A 751 14.16 4.01 -24.33
N GLY A 752 14.94 4.53 -23.39
CA GLY A 752 15.09 4.03 -22.03
C GLY A 752 13.80 3.88 -21.22
N LEU A 753 13.95 3.18 -20.09
CA LEU A 753 13.03 3.01 -18.95
C LEU A 753 11.70 3.77 -19.09
N GLY A 754 10.63 3.04 -19.43
CA GLY A 754 9.33 3.61 -19.75
C GLY A 754 8.50 4.03 -18.52
N PRO A 755 7.62 5.04 -18.69
CA PRO A 755 6.67 5.52 -17.67
C PRO A 755 5.45 4.59 -17.61
N ARG A 756 5.06 4.10 -16.43
CA ARG A 756 3.83 3.28 -16.29
C ARG A 756 2.94 3.55 -15.09
N ASP A 757 3.16 4.65 -14.37
CA ASP A 757 2.20 5.11 -13.36
C ASP A 757 1.94 6.60 -13.55
N ARG A 758 1.00 6.95 -14.42
CA ARG A 758 0.32 8.25 -14.29
C ARG A 758 -0.88 8.02 -13.37
N PRO A 759 -1.02 8.77 -12.26
CA PRO A 759 -2.24 8.72 -11.45
C PRO A 759 -3.48 8.89 -12.33
N GLY A 760 -4.47 8.02 -12.15
CA GLY A 760 -5.73 8.03 -12.90
C GLY A 760 -5.80 7.18 -14.17
N GLU A 761 -4.74 6.47 -14.57
CA GLU A 761 -4.82 5.53 -15.70
C GLU A 761 -5.42 4.17 -15.28
N GLU A 762 -6.37 3.66 -16.08
CA GLU A 762 -7.02 2.38 -15.83
C GLU A 762 -6.21 1.20 -16.38
N GLY A 763 -6.08 0.14 -15.59
CA GLY A 763 -5.37 -1.07 -15.99
C GLY A 763 -5.72 -2.28 -15.14
N GLU A 764 -4.99 -3.37 -15.33
CA GLU A 764 -5.04 -4.56 -14.49
C GLU A 764 -4.25 -4.34 -13.20
N VAL A 765 -4.89 -4.61 -12.06
CA VAL A 765 -4.26 -4.54 -10.76
C VAL A 765 -3.30 -5.72 -10.60
N CYS A 766 -2.03 -5.42 -10.35
CA CYS A 766 -0.97 -6.40 -10.23
C CYS A 766 -0.24 -6.20 -8.90
N VAL A 767 0.14 -7.30 -8.23
CA VAL A 767 0.79 -7.24 -6.92
C VAL A 767 2.01 -8.14 -6.80
N LYS A 768 3.01 -7.68 -6.03
CA LYS A 768 4.25 -8.41 -5.78
C LYS A 768 4.69 -8.25 -4.32
N GLY A 769 5.02 -9.34 -3.65
CA GLY A 769 5.46 -9.27 -2.26
C GLY A 769 5.49 -10.62 -1.56
N ALA A 770 5.92 -10.63 -0.30
CA ALA A 770 6.09 -11.87 0.46
C ALA A 770 4.75 -12.47 0.96
N CYS A 771 3.71 -11.64 1.12
CA CYS A 771 2.33 -12.09 1.38
C CYS A 771 1.58 -12.57 0.11
N VAL A 772 2.22 -12.49 -1.07
CA VAL A 772 1.69 -13.04 -2.32
C VAL A 772 2.08 -14.51 -2.42
N MET A 773 1.14 -15.37 -2.84
CA MET A 773 1.41 -16.78 -3.10
C MET A 773 2.58 -16.93 -4.10
N LYS A 774 3.30 -18.05 -4.01
CA LYS A 774 4.42 -18.32 -4.94
C LYS A 774 3.95 -18.82 -6.32
N GLY A 775 2.73 -19.32 -6.40
CA GLY A 775 2.13 -19.85 -7.61
C GLY A 775 0.99 -20.81 -7.32
N TYR A 776 0.14 -21.06 -8.30
CA TYR A 776 -0.85 -22.13 -8.27
C TYR A 776 -0.17 -23.50 -8.43
N GLU A 777 -0.77 -24.53 -7.83
CA GLU A 777 -0.34 -25.90 -8.05
C GLU A 777 -0.72 -26.39 -9.45
N MET A 778 0.26 -26.98 -10.17
CA MET A 778 0.02 -27.64 -11.45
C MET A 778 -0.59 -29.02 -11.21
N ARG A 779 -1.75 -29.30 -11.82
CA ARG A 779 -2.45 -30.59 -11.68
C ARG A 779 -2.32 -31.43 -12.95
N PRO A 780 -2.35 -32.78 -12.85
CA PRO A 780 -2.17 -33.66 -14.01
C PRO A 780 -3.17 -33.45 -15.16
N HIS A 781 -4.38 -32.96 -14.88
CA HIS A 781 -5.40 -32.66 -15.89
C HIS A 781 -5.30 -31.26 -16.52
N MET A 782 -4.33 -30.44 -16.10
CA MET A 782 -4.11 -29.13 -16.70
C MET A 782 -3.17 -29.28 -17.91
N ASP A 783 -3.60 -28.78 -19.07
CA ASP A 783 -2.79 -28.83 -20.30
C ASP A 783 -1.68 -27.76 -20.34
N LYS A 784 -1.79 -26.73 -19.50
CA LYS A 784 -0.86 -25.59 -19.42
C LYS A 784 -0.63 -25.19 -17.98
N ASP A 785 0.57 -24.69 -17.69
CA ASP A 785 0.90 -24.15 -16.38
C ASP A 785 0.03 -22.91 -16.08
N PRO A 786 -0.82 -22.95 -15.04
CA PRO A 786 -1.66 -21.81 -14.67
C PRO A 786 -0.85 -20.57 -14.24
N ASN A 787 0.44 -20.72 -13.92
CA ASN A 787 1.31 -19.63 -13.50
C ASN A 787 1.79 -18.76 -14.67
N GLU A 788 1.83 -19.30 -15.90
CA GLU A 788 2.19 -18.52 -17.10
C GLU A 788 1.20 -17.36 -17.36
N GLU A 789 -0.08 -17.59 -17.07
CA GLU A 789 -1.11 -16.55 -17.21
C GLU A 789 -1.21 -15.66 -15.96
N ALA A 790 -0.83 -16.20 -14.80
CA ALA A 790 -1.05 -15.57 -13.50
C ALA A 790 0.07 -14.62 -13.06
N PHE A 791 1.29 -14.76 -13.60
CA PHE A 791 2.43 -13.92 -13.25
C PHE A 791 3.09 -13.27 -14.47
N THR A 792 3.50 -12.01 -14.31
CA THR A 792 4.30 -11.27 -15.29
C THR A 792 5.36 -10.46 -14.54
N ASP A 793 6.64 -10.62 -14.91
CA ASP A 793 7.76 -9.89 -14.29
C ASP A 793 7.81 -9.96 -12.74
N GLY A 794 7.34 -11.09 -12.20
CA GLY A 794 7.24 -11.34 -10.77
C GLY A 794 6.03 -10.71 -10.08
N PHE A 795 5.19 -9.96 -10.79
CA PHE A 795 3.88 -9.52 -10.31
C PHE A 795 2.82 -10.59 -10.58
N MET A 796 2.00 -10.86 -9.58
CA MET A 796 0.78 -11.63 -9.74
C MET A 796 -0.32 -10.73 -10.30
N ARG A 797 -0.99 -11.21 -11.34
CA ARG A 797 -2.09 -10.54 -12.02
C ARG A 797 -3.40 -10.91 -11.35
N SER A 798 -4.11 -9.92 -10.81
CA SER A 798 -5.34 -10.18 -10.05
C SER A 798 -6.53 -10.57 -10.94
N GLY A 799 -6.52 -10.18 -12.22
CA GLY A 799 -7.69 -10.25 -13.09
C GLY A 799 -8.78 -9.20 -12.77
N ASP A 800 -8.49 -8.27 -11.85
CA ASP A 800 -9.32 -7.13 -11.49
C ASP A 800 -8.79 -5.86 -12.18
N LYS A 801 -9.71 -5.08 -12.74
CA LYS A 801 -9.41 -3.79 -13.37
C LYS A 801 -9.59 -2.67 -12.36
N GLY A 802 -8.65 -1.73 -12.32
CA GLY A 802 -8.69 -0.59 -11.43
C GLY A 802 -7.74 0.52 -11.85
N TRP A 803 -7.65 1.55 -11.01
CA TRP A 803 -6.71 2.67 -11.15
C TRP A 803 -6.33 3.20 -9.77
N VAL A 804 -5.18 3.87 -9.69
CA VAL A 804 -4.68 4.47 -8.44
C VAL A 804 -4.69 5.99 -8.59
N ASP A 805 -5.15 6.68 -7.55
CA ASP A 805 -5.17 8.15 -7.52
C ASP A 805 -3.84 8.76 -7.05
N GLU A 806 -3.75 10.09 -7.03
CA GLU A 806 -2.53 10.82 -6.61
C GLU A 806 -2.15 10.57 -5.15
N ASP A 807 -3.09 10.13 -4.31
CA ASP A 807 -2.88 9.82 -2.89
C ASP A 807 -2.56 8.32 -2.66
N GLY A 808 -2.44 7.53 -3.73
CA GLY A 808 -2.14 6.10 -3.65
C GLY A 808 -3.34 5.19 -3.35
N TYR A 809 -4.57 5.71 -3.45
CA TYR A 809 -5.80 4.93 -3.18
C TYR A 809 -6.20 4.14 -4.43
N LEU A 810 -6.42 2.83 -4.26
CA LEU A 810 -6.86 1.96 -5.35
C LEU A 810 -8.39 2.02 -5.51
N TYR A 811 -8.84 2.25 -6.73
CA TYR A 811 -10.25 2.19 -7.13
C TYR A 811 -10.47 0.99 -8.03
N LEU A 812 -11.35 0.09 -7.63
CA LEU A 812 -11.70 -1.09 -8.42
C LEU A 812 -12.87 -0.77 -9.34
N ILE A 813 -12.68 -1.01 -10.64
CA ILE A 813 -13.74 -0.88 -11.65
C ILE A 813 -14.53 -2.20 -11.72
N GLY A 814 -13.84 -3.33 -11.61
CA GLY A 814 -14.45 -4.66 -11.57
C GLY A 814 -13.57 -5.72 -12.24
N ARG A 815 -14.05 -6.96 -12.24
CA ARG A 815 -13.35 -8.09 -12.87
C ARG A 815 -13.44 -8.01 -14.38
N PHE A 816 -12.32 -8.24 -15.09
CA PHE A 816 -12.32 -8.22 -16.57
C PHE A 816 -13.40 -9.11 -17.20
N LYS A 817 -13.74 -10.23 -16.56
CA LYS A 817 -14.76 -11.19 -17.03
C LYS A 817 -16.20 -10.83 -16.66
N GLU A 818 -16.39 -9.83 -15.80
CA GLU A 818 -17.69 -9.37 -15.32
C GLU A 818 -18.07 -8.00 -15.89
N LEU A 819 -17.11 -7.24 -16.41
CA LEU A 819 -17.34 -5.97 -17.10
C LEU A 819 -18.23 -6.18 -18.34
N ILE A 820 -19.22 -5.31 -18.48
CA ILE A 820 -20.15 -5.33 -19.62
C ILE A 820 -19.56 -4.45 -20.72
N ASN A 821 -19.37 -5.01 -21.92
CA ASN A 821 -18.82 -4.33 -23.08
C ASN A 821 -19.92 -3.94 -24.07
N ARG A 822 -20.48 -2.74 -23.89
CA ARG A 822 -21.58 -2.23 -24.69
C ARG A 822 -21.06 -1.21 -25.70
N ALA A 823 -21.07 -1.56 -26.98
CA ALA A 823 -20.60 -0.71 -28.09
C ALA A 823 -19.17 -0.13 -27.89
N GLY A 824 -18.27 -0.93 -27.30
CA GLY A 824 -16.88 -0.55 -27.04
C GLY A 824 -16.67 0.19 -25.71
N GLU A 825 -17.73 0.54 -25.00
CA GLU A 825 -17.69 1.14 -23.66
C GLU A 825 -17.69 0.03 -22.58
N LYS A 826 -16.87 0.20 -21.54
CA LYS A 826 -16.79 -0.72 -20.41
C LYS A 826 -17.67 -0.20 -19.27
N ILE A 827 -18.74 -0.93 -18.97
CA ILE A 827 -19.68 -0.59 -17.91
C ILE A 827 -19.37 -1.46 -16.70
N SER A 828 -19.16 -0.83 -15.53
CA SER A 828 -19.04 -1.54 -14.26
C SER A 828 -20.43 -1.99 -13.78
N PRO A 829 -20.64 -3.29 -13.56
CA PRO A 829 -21.88 -3.78 -12.97
C PRO A 829 -22.19 -3.16 -11.60
N PHE A 830 -21.15 -2.82 -10.82
CA PHE A 830 -21.31 -2.30 -9.46
C PHE A 830 -21.91 -0.90 -9.43
N GLU A 831 -21.59 -0.06 -10.43
CA GLU A 831 -22.17 1.27 -10.55
C GLU A 831 -23.67 1.21 -10.88
N VAL A 832 -24.06 0.27 -11.74
CA VAL A 832 -25.47 0.00 -12.04
C VAL A 832 -26.19 -0.52 -10.79
N GLU A 833 -25.58 -1.47 -10.07
CA GLU A 833 -26.11 -2.01 -8.81
C GLU A 833 -26.31 -0.90 -7.75
N ASP A 834 -25.33 0.00 -7.55
CA ASP A 834 -25.43 1.11 -6.60
C ASP A 834 -26.58 2.04 -6.95
N ALA A 835 -26.76 2.37 -8.23
CA ALA A 835 -27.83 3.23 -8.70
C ALA A 835 -29.22 2.60 -8.51
N VAL A 836 -29.38 1.34 -8.92
CA VAL A 836 -30.66 0.61 -8.76
C VAL A 836 -31.02 0.44 -7.29
N ARG A 837 -30.03 0.21 -6.43
CA ARG A 837 -30.24 -0.02 -4.99
C ARG A 837 -30.75 1.20 -4.23
N ARG A 838 -30.57 2.41 -4.76
CA ARG A 838 -31.12 3.64 -4.15
C ARG A 838 -32.65 3.71 -4.25
N HIS A 839 -33.29 2.89 -5.07
CA HIS A 839 -34.74 2.84 -5.18
C HIS A 839 -35.38 2.26 -3.90
N SER A 840 -36.45 2.90 -3.40
CA SER A 840 -37.04 2.57 -2.08
C SER A 840 -37.57 1.14 -1.96
N ASP A 841 -38.04 0.56 -3.07
CA ASP A 841 -38.69 -0.76 -3.09
C ASP A 841 -37.74 -1.92 -3.43
N VAL A 842 -36.48 -1.63 -3.80
CA VAL A 842 -35.48 -2.65 -4.14
C VAL A 842 -34.79 -3.13 -2.86
N GLY A 843 -34.79 -4.45 -2.64
CA GLY A 843 -34.15 -5.10 -1.50
C GLY A 843 -32.75 -5.60 -1.83
N ASP A 844 -32.60 -6.31 -2.95
CA ASP A 844 -31.32 -6.82 -3.45
C ASP A 844 -31.22 -6.69 -4.98
N VAL A 845 -29.99 -6.61 -5.50
CA VAL A 845 -29.73 -6.36 -6.92
C VAL A 845 -28.47 -7.08 -7.39
N LEU A 846 -28.49 -7.59 -8.63
CA LEU A 846 -27.32 -8.14 -9.31
C LEU A 846 -27.33 -7.74 -10.78
N CYS A 847 -26.28 -7.04 -11.22
CA CYS A 847 -26.09 -6.65 -12.61
C CYS A 847 -25.24 -7.70 -13.36
N PHE A 848 -25.65 -8.03 -14.58
CA PHE A 848 -25.04 -9.03 -15.44
C PHE A 848 -25.03 -8.61 -16.92
N SER A 849 -24.16 -9.24 -17.70
CA SER A 849 -24.07 -9.03 -19.15
C SER A 849 -25.15 -9.82 -19.89
N CYS A 850 -25.87 -9.15 -20.78
CA CYS A 850 -26.80 -9.75 -21.74
C CYS A 850 -26.24 -9.66 -23.17
N PRO A 851 -26.29 -10.72 -23.99
CA PRO A 851 -25.87 -10.64 -25.40
C PRO A 851 -26.77 -9.68 -26.18
N HIS A 852 -26.19 -8.81 -27.02
CA HIS A 852 -26.92 -7.86 -27.86
C HIS A 852 -26.41 -7.91 -29.30
N SER A 853 -27.34 -8.00 -30.26
CA SER A 853 -27.04 -8.16 -31.71
C SER A 853 -26.17 -7.04 -32.29
N MET A 854 -26.48 -5.78 -31.99
CA MET A 854 -25.71 -4.61 -32.46
C MET A 854 -24.60 -4.14 -31.52
N LEU A 855 -24.84 -4.14 -30.21
CA LEU A 855 -23.95 -3.53 -29.22
C LEU A 855 -22.91 -4.50 -28.64
N GLY A 856 -22.97 -5.77 -29.02
CA GLY A 856 -22.19 -6.86 -28.43
C GLY A 856 -22.81 -7.34 -27.12
N GLU A 857 -22.79 -6.48 -26.10
CA GLU A 857 -23.42 -6.74 -24.81
C GLU A 857 -24.31 -5.57 -24.36
N SER A 858 -25.26 -5.84 -23.48
CA SER A 858 -26.13 -4.85 -22.84
C SER A 858 -26.32 -5.16 -21.36
N VAL A 859 -26.86 -4.20 -20.62
CA VAL A 859 -27.02 -4.26 -19.17
C VAL A 859 -28.30 -5.01 -18.81
N GLY A 860 -28.15 -6.11 -18.07
CA GLY A 860 -29.24 -6.84 -17.41
C GLY A 860 -29.15 -6.73 -15.90
N VAL A 861 -30.29 -6.68 -15.22
CA VAL A 861 -30.35 -6.59 -13.76
C VAL A 861 -31.38 -7.56 -13.19
N VAL A 862 -30.95 -8.36 -12.21
CA VAL A 862 -31.82 -9.12 -11.32
C VAL A 862 -32.18 -8.25 -10.12
N ILE A 863 -33.46 -8.23 -9.76
CA ILE A 863 -34.04 -7.43 -8.68
C ILE A 863 -34.76 -8.37 -7.73
N VAL A 864 -34.42 -8.24 -6.44
CA VAL A 864 -35.16 -8.86 -5.34
C VAL A 864 -35.88 -7.74 -4.60
N PRO A 865 -37.22 -7.68 -4.63
CA PRO A 865 -37.99 -6.67 -3.91
C PRO A 865 -37.80 -6.77 -2.39
N LYS A 866 -38.02 -5.65 -1.68
CA LYS A 866 -38.15 -5.69 -0.21
C LYS A 866 -39.38 -6.51 0.19
N GLU A 867 -39.37 -7.06 1.40
CA GLU A 867 -40.48 -7.82 1.93
C GLU A 867 -41.78 -7.00 1.91
N SER A 868 -42.87 -7.61 1.44
CA SER A 868 -44.19 -6.96 1.21
C SER A 868 -44.22 -5.82 0.17
N LYS A 869 -43.16 -5.65 -0.63
CA LYS A 869 -43.13 -4.70 -1.75
C LYS A 869 -43.13 -5.42 -3.10
N SER A 870 -43.66 -4.76 -4.12
CA SER A 870 -43.50 -5.18 -5.52
C SER A 870 -42.81 -4.05 -6.29
N VAL A 871 -41.88 -4.43 -7.16
CA VAL A 871 -41.17 -3.47 -8.01
C VAL A 871 -41.78 -3.55 -9.41
N LYS A 872 -42.38 -2.45 -9.87
CA LYS A 872 -42.78 -2.31 -11.27
C LYS A 872 -41.55 -1.97 -12.10
N LEU A 873 -41.15 -2.90 -12.96
CA LEU A 873 -39.88 -2.83 -13.70
C LEU A 873 -39.80 -1.63 -14.65
N PHE A 874 -40.89 -1.31 -15.33
CA PHE A 874 -41.01 -0.12 -16.16
C PHE A 874 -40.82 1.19 -15.36
N ASP A 875 -41.49 1.32 -14.20
CA ASP A 875 -41.40 2.52 -13.35
C ASP A 875 -39.99 2.68 -12.79
N LEU A 876 -39.35 1.57 -12.38
CA LEU A 876 -37.96 1.56 -11.94
C LEU A 876 -37.02 2.03 -13.05
N ARG A 877 -37.20 1.53 -14.28
CA ARG A 877 -36.37 1.96 -15.41
C ARG A 877 -36.57 3.44 -15.73
N GLN A 878 -37.81 3.93 -15.71
CA GLN A 878 -38.08 5.36 -15.86
C GLN A 878 -37.43 6.18 -14.76
N TRP A 879 -37.47 5.71 -13.51
CA TRP A 879 -36.82 6.36 -12.39
C TRP A 879 -35.30 6.44 -12.56
N LEU A 880 -34.65 5.38 -13.07
CA LEU A 880 -33.20 5.36 -13.34
C LEU A 880 -32.80 6.35 -14.45
N MET A 881 -33.66 6.53 -15.45
CA MET A 881 -33.46 7.50 -16.54
C MET A 881 -33.75 8.94 -16.08
N LYS A 882 -34.71 9.10 -15.17
CA LYS A 882 -35.07 10.39 -14.59
C LYS A 882 -33.91 10.90 -13.72
N ASP A 883 -33.66 12.20 -13.79
CA ASP A 883 -32.61 12.90 -13.03
C ASP A 883 -31.16 12.41 -13.29
N LYS A 884 -30.93 11.65 -14.39
CA LYS A 884 -29.62 11.08 -14.77
C LYS A 884 -28.96 10.27 -13.65
N VAL A 885 -29.75 9.53 -12.88
CA VAL A 885 -29.24 8.61 -11.84
C VAL A 885 -28.26 7.60 -12.45
N LEU A 886 -28.56 7.13 -13.67
CA LEU A 886 -27.64 6.44 -14.57
C LEU A 886 -27.54 7.16 -15.90
N GLN A 887 -26.40 7.02 -16.59
CA GLN A 887 -26.30 7.44 -17.97
C GLN A 887 -27.24 6.59 -18.84
N ASP A 888 -27.85 7.18 -19.87
CA ASP A 888 -28.81 6.49 -20.75
C ASP A 888 -28.29 5.15 -21.30
N LYS A 889 -26.98 5.09 -21.58
CA LYS A 889 -26.30 3.90 -22.09
C LYS A 889 -26.12 2.77 -21.06
N TRP A 890 -26.25 3.09 -19.77
CA TRP A 890 -26.04 2.19 -18.64
C TRP A 890 -27.37 1.72 -18.03
N CYS A 891 -28.48 2.32 -18.46
CA CYS A 891 -29.81 1.91 -18.07
C CYS A 891 -30.09 0.46 -18.51
N PRO A 892 -30.61 -0.40 -17.61
CA PRO A 892 -30.89 -1.79 -17.94
C PRO A 892 -31.90 -1.92 -19.10
N GLU A 893 -31.61 -2.84 -20.02
CA GLU A 893 -32.53 -3.26 -21.10
C GLU A 893 -33.21 -4.60 -20.78
N VAL A 894 -32.70 -5.30 -19.76
CA VAL A 894 -33.27 -6.55 -19.24
C VAL A 894 -33.46 -6.39 -17.74
N LEU A 895 -34.69 -6.55 -17.27
CA LEU A 895 -35.01 -6.56 -15.85
C LEU A 895 -35.65 -7.90 -15.47
N VAL A 896 -35.13 -8.53 -14.43
CA VAL A 896 -35.58 -9.84 -13.96
C VAL A 896 -35.94 -9.74 -12.49
N THR A 897 -37.17 -10.07 -12.11
CA THR A 897 -37.56 -10.14 -10.69
C THR A 897 -37.36 -11.57 -10.16
N MET A 898 -36.69 -11.71 -9.00
CA MET A 898 -36.43 -12.98 -8.32
C MET A 898 -36.72 -12.91 -6.81
N LYS A 899 -36.86 -14.06 -6.15
CA LYS A 899 -36.99 -14.16 -4.68
C LYS A 899 -35.66 -14.01 -3.95
N GLU A 900 -34.57 -14.44 -4.58
CA GLU A 900 -33.22 -14.34 -4.05
C GLU A 900 -32.18 -14.17 -5.17
N LEU A 901 -31.00 -13.65 -4.84
CA LEU A 901 -29.91 -13.51 -5.80
C LEU A 901 -29.26 -14.86 -6.12
N PRO A 902 -28.92 -15.15 -7.38
CA PRO A 902 -28.18 -16.36 -7.74
C PRO A 902 -26.76 -16.30 -7.16
N LYS A 903 -26.37 -17.31 -6.38
CA LYS A 903 -25.07 -17.42 -5.71
C LYS A 903 -24.29 -18.63 -6.23
N GLY A 904 -22.96 -18.56 -6.18
CA GLY A 904 -22.08 -19.71 -6.42
C GLY A 904 -21.89 -20.57 -5.17
N ALA A 905 -21.12 -21.66 -5.29
CA ALA A 905 -20.83 -22.61 -4.20
C ALA A 905 -20.15 -21.96 -2.96
N THR A 906 -19.59 -20.76 -3.12
CA THR A 906 -18.96 -19.98 -2.04
C THR A 906 -19.83 -18.85 -1.49
N GLY A 907 -21.12 -18.80 -1.87
CA GLY A 907 -22.06 -17.76 -1.43
C GLY A 907 -21.90 -16.40 -2.14
N LYS A 908 -20.89 -16.24 -3.01
CA LYS A 908 -20.70 -15.02 -3.81
C LYS A 908 -21.72 -14.94 -4.96
N PRO A 909 -22.22 -13.75 -5.33
CA PRO A 909 -23.15 -13.61 -6.46
C PRO A 909 -22.58 -14.15 -7.77
N ALA A 910 -23.36 -14.97 -8.48
CA ALA A 910 -22.95 -15.65 -9.71
C ALA A 910 -23.50 -14.95 -10.95
N ARG A 911 -22.80 -13.92 -11.43
CA ARG A 911 -23.22 -13.12 -12.61
C ARG A 911 -22.74 -13.64 -13.96
N VAL A 912 -21.63 -14.39 -14.00
CA VAL A 912 -21.02 -14.85 -15.26
C VAL A 912 -21.93 -15.87 -15.93
N ASN A 913 -22.21 -15.65 -17.22
CA ASN A 913 -23.14 -16.45 -18.03
C ASN A 913 -24.58 -16.49 -17.50
N LEU A 914 -24.98 -15.55 -16.64
CA LEU A 914 -26.32 -15.54 -16.03
C LEU A 914 -27.44 -15.41 -17.08
N ALA A 915 -27.25 -14.55 -18.10
CA ALA A 915 -28.20 -14.43 -19.21
C ALA A 915 -28.52 -15.79 -19.87
N LYS A 916 -27.47 -16.60 -20.14
CA LYS A 916 -27.64 -17.94 -20.71
C LYS A 916 -28.36 -18.90 -19.75
N LYS A 917 -28.05 -18.84 -18.45
CA LYS A 917 -28.72 -19.67 -17.43
C LYS A 917 -30.21 -19.33 -17.29
N LEU A 918 -30.55 -18.05 -17.42
CA LEU A 918 -31.93 -17.55 -17.41
C LEU A 918 -32.66 -17.75 -18.75
N GLY A 919 -32.02 -18.36 -19.76
CA GLY A 919 -32.63 -18.57 -21.09
C GLY A 919 -32.83 -17.27 -21.89
N ILE A 920 -32.09 -16.20 -21.58
CA ILE A 920 -32.23 -14.91 -22.22
C ILE A 920 -31.49 -14.93 -23.57
N GLU A 921 -32.26 -14.85 -24.65
CA GLU A 921 -31.74 -14.76 -26.02
C GLU A 921 -31.13 -13.39 -26.34
N THR A 922 -30.36 -13.32 -27.42
CA THR A 922 -29.73 -12.10 -27.92
C THR A 922 -30.74 -10.97 -28.12
N LEU A 923 -30.43 -9.80 -27.56
CA LEU A 923 -31.28 -8.62 -27.60
C LEU A 923 -31.22 -7.90 -28.96
N ASP A 924 -32.34 -7.29 -29.33
CA ASP A 924 -32.60 -6.56 -30.58
C ASP A 924 -33.00 -5.08 -30.36
N GLY A 925 -32.92 -4.60 -29.11
CA GLY A 925 -33.15 -3.19 -28.74
C GLY A 925 -34.45 -2.91 -27.99
N ASN A 926 -35.32 -3.91 -27.79
CA ASN A 926 -36.53 -3.78 -26.98
C ASN A 926 -36.26 -4.11 -25.50
N LEU A 927 -36.90 -3.34 -24.60
CA LEU A 927 -36.93 -3.64 -23.16
C LEU A 927 -37.56 -5.01 -22.93
N LYS A 928 -36.86 -5.91 -22.23
CA LYS A 928 -37.41 -7.22 -21.85
C LYS A 928 -37.55 -7.33 -20.33
N GLU A 929 -38.74 -7.73 -19.89
CA GLU A 929 -39.09 -7.95 -18.49
C GLU A 929 -39.34 -9.43 -18.25
N PHE A 930 -38.76 -9.99 -17.20
CA PHE A 930 -38.92 -11.39 -16.82
C PHE A 930 -39.27 -11.51 -15.33
N ALA A 931 -40.07 -12.51 -14.98
CA ALA A 931 -40.24 -12.97 -13.61
C ALA A 931 -39.73 -14.41 -13.52
N HIS A 932 -38.85 -14.70 -12.54
CA HIS A 932 -38.26 -16.03 -12.37
C HIS A 932 -38.34 -16.45 -10.89
N GLU A 933 -38.72 -17.71 -10.62
CA GLU A 933 -38.96 -18.17 -9.25
C GLU A 933 -37.69 -18.60 -8.48
N GLY A 934 -36.50 -18.52 -9.10
CA GLY A 934 -35.20 -19.01 -8.57
C GLY A 934 -34.38 -19.80 -9.59
N LEU A 935 -33.05 -19.89 -9.41
CA LEU A 935 -32.10 -20.65 -10.25
C LEU A 935 -31.30 -21.66 -9.43
#